data_AF-A0A971ULK9-F1
#
_entry.id   AF-A0A971ULK9-F1
#
_cell.length_a   1.000
_cell.length_b   1.000
_cell.length_c   1.000
_cell.angle_alpha   90.00
_cell.angle_beta   90.00
_cell.angle_gamma   90.00
#
_symmetry.space_group_name_H-M   'P 1'
#
loop_
_entity.id
_entity.type
_entity.pdbx_description
1 polymer ?
#
loop_
_entity_poly.entity_id
_entity_poly.type
_entity_poly.pdbx_seq_one_letter_code
_entity_poly.pdbx_strand_id
1 'polypeptide(L)'
;MTSIPSADILARLQAVIDRGGPLRRPKHTRYDAGHTFDVQATGVCPARAGRVRMTVEKFVGGGFAGQVYRVRLDAAEFADGPVPGLEVGRTYAVKIIIPPSGFSLLFRNAVYRLAYQGPFSAQVHPAAARSGVLWQKLIRRAAEIEFGRTDAVCDTYATFFEPGLGSYAEINEWVAGRNWKFELDDRYFDRADADPAEASPDFAAMPSPELAAKKWFMARFVRLLHRMGAPEFARQYEWWTAKSQPNVLKRLDAGHGPADGLCAIDFRAGLALLPFLPMSPADVKLILTGLRRGALVQFDRGDLRRLAVFVNEHADRFEDLRPALDELQQTDPAYRASLPDVTHHGLRPLWDGRLRASIADGFVRGWRVRHLCDERHEASFRSSRAKFLAFFLLGAIPLLGRFLRELWAVDTYRRHVASALTSWTYFRNALCARQAEALKDWHRQGRRGDEAVARLAERPWRFWPQAVTLALLPPSWHRFLAEPRFAWTSVKRTVGGFILFMKDPDFRRRWLEEIIDEGHRSGALSDQEYAELRPKASDPYIRTYLLCVAGHLATLPITQIVSVLFAVYALFHLGKTWQESMAYAVGILALFQVMPVSPGSVSRGLFVIGVMIAKRNFRDFWVAAVISFWKYVGYLGFPVQMVTRYPVLARLMAGRWAGGAVRFVPVFGEHGALLEHGVLDLFFNEPISIRRRIAEGRESVARLVVKGLLAVLWLGSTAAAVVMLVRLKPAEGTETLVPRDLVPIFAAAAAAVLAVAAWAALAPRFARVRRWWWLPALVSLAAAATTAALHWNLVRTLW
;
A
#
# COMPACT_ATOMS: atom_id res chain seq x y z
N MET A 1 -19.34 0.59 -36.57
CA MET A 1 -20.05 0.73 -35.28
C MET A 1 -19.30 1.76 -34.45
N THR A 2 -19.89 2.93 -34.27
CA THR A 2 -19.31 4.07 -33.56
C THR A 2 -19.18 3.75 -32.07
N SER A 3 -17.96 3.76 -31.54
CA SER A 3 -17.71 3.63 -30.11
C SER A 3 -18.37 4.81 -29.38
N ILE A 4 -19.33 4.52 -28.50
CA ILE A 4 -19.93 5.54 -27.64
C ILE A 4 -18.83 6.06 -26.70
N PRO A 5 -18.57 7.38 -26.63
CA PRO A 5 -17.57 7.93 -25.72
C PRO A 5 -17.87 7.55 -24.26
N SER A 6 -16.82 7.27 -23.48
CA SER A 6 -16.95 6.88 -22.06
C SER A 6 -17.68 7.92 -21.18
N ALA A 7 -17.67 9.21 -21.52
CA ALA A 7 -18.45 10.21 -20.78
C ALA A 7 -19.97 10.03 -21.05
N ASP A 8 -20.31 9.68 -22.29
CA ASP A 8 -21.68 9.52 -22.77
C ASP A 8 -22.35 8.30 -22.14
N ILE A 9 -21.60 7.21 -21.90
CA ILE A 9 -22.15 6.02 -21.23
C ILE A 9 -22.47 6.23 -19.76
N LEU A 10 -21.61 6.97 -19.02
CA LEU A 10 -21.84 7.27 -17.61
C LEU A 10 -23.03 8.22 -17.43
N ALA A 11 -23.21 9.18 -18.33
CA ALA A 11 -24.38 10.06 -18.38
C ALA A 11 -25.67 9.27 -18.66
N ARG A 12 -25.66 8.35 -19.64
CA ARG A 12 -26.79 7.46 -19.92
C ARG A 12 -27.18 6.60 -18.72
N LEU A 13 -26.20 5.99 -18.05
CA LEU A 13 -26.45 5.21 -16.83
C LEU A 13 -26.99 6.07 -15.70
N GLN A 14 -26.51 7.32 -15.57
CA GLN A 14 -27.08 8.27 -14.60
C GLN A 14 -28.55 8.57 -14.92
N ALA A 15 -28.89 8.84 -16.18
CA ALA A 15 -30.28 9.06 -16.59
C ALA A 15 -31.19 7.83 -16.37
N VAL A 16 -30.65 6.60 -16.36
CA VAL A 16 -31.41 5.40 -15.98
C VAL A 16 -31.68 5.38 -14.47
N ILE A 17 -30.68 5.76 -13.66
CA ILE A 17 -30.85 5.86 -12.19
C ILE A 17 -31.89 6.94 -11.87
N ASP A 18 -31.77 8.11 -12.48
CA ASP A 18 -32.65 9.26 -12.25
C ASP A 18 -34.09 8.94 -12.65
N ARG A 19 -34.30 8.34 -13.84
CA ARG A 19 -35.63 7.86 -14.28
C ARG A 19 -36.18 6.75 -13.39
N GLY A 20 -35.31 5.87 -12.90
CA GLY A 20 -35.69 4.80 -11.99
C GLY A 20 -36.18 5.33 -10.64
N GLY A 21 -35.74 6.54 -10.26
CA GLY A 21 -36.17 7.25 -9.06
C GLY A 21 -36.23 6.38 -7.81
N PRO A 22 -35.19 5.54 -7.51
CA PRO A 22 -35.25 4.72 -6.31
C PRO A 22 -35.41 5.64 -5.10
N LEU A 23 -36.39 5.33 -4.26
CA LEU A 23 -36.67 6.07 -3.02
C LEU A 23 -35.53 5.87 -2.02
N ARG A 24 -34.80 4.74 -2.12
CA ARG A 24 -33.55 4.57 -1.41
C ARG A 24 -32.50 5.52 -1.98
N ARG A 25 -31.58 5.92 -1.11
CA ARG A 25 -30.44 6.72 -1.53
C ARG A 25 -29.58 6.01 -2.60
N PRO A 26 -29.07 6.76 -3.60
CA PRO A 26 -28.11 6.22 -4.55
C PRO A 26 -26.79 5.84 -3.89
N LYS A 27 -26.17 4.76 -4.37
CA LYS A 27 -24.87 4.32 -3.86
C LYS A 27 -23.74 4.97 -4.67
N HIS A 28 -23.06 5.97 -4.08
CA HIS A 28 -21.85 6.56 -4.65
C HIS A 28 -20.60 5.92 -4.02
N THR A 29 -19.62 5.58 -4.86
CA THR A 29 -18.30 5.10 -4.43
C THR A 29 -17.25 6.21 -4.50
N ARG A 30 -17.31 7.01 -5.57
CA ARG A 30 -16.47 8.20 -5.81
C ARG A 30 -17.17 9.19 -6.75
N TYR A 31 -16.60 10.39 -6.82
CA TYR A 31 -16.96 11.43 -7.79
C TYR A 31 -16.04 11.39 -9.02
N ASP A 32 -16.57 11.81 -10.17
CA ASP A 32 -15.83 11.89 -11.43
C ASP A 32 -15.53 13.37 -11.77
N ALA A 33 -14.66 13.60 -12.75
CA ALA A 33 -14.36 14.95 -13.24
C ALA A 33 -15.64 15.66 -13.72
N GLY A 34 -15.74 16.96 -13.42
CA GLY A 34 -16.92 17.78 -13.68
C GLY A 34 -17.99 17.74 -12.57
N HIS A 35 -17.86 16.89 -11.56
CA HIS A 35 -18.75 16.97 -10.39
C HIS A 35 -18.49 18.25 -9.60
N THR A 36 -19.55 18.98 -9.25
CA THR A 36 -19.47 20.19 -8.43
C THR A 36 -19.92 19.89 -7.01
N PHE A 37 -19.05 20.15 -6.04
CA PHE A 37 -19.44 20.25 -4.64
C PHE A 37 -20.01 21.64 -4.39
N ASP A 38 -21.18 21.70 -3.76
CA ASP A 38 -21.79 22.93 -3.27
C ASP A 38 -22.19 22.66 -1.81
N VAL A 39 -21.35 23.10 -0.87
CA VAL A 39 -21.38 22.62 0.52
C VAL A 39 -21.13 23.75 1.52
N GLN A 40 -21.68 23.58 2.72
CA GLN A 40 -21.31 24.38 3.88
C GLN A 40 -19.97 23.89 4.43
N ALA A 41 -19.02 24.80 4.58
CA ALA A 41 -17.68 24.56 5.06
C ALA A 41 -17.34 25.48 6.23
N THR A 42 -16.37 25.05 7.03
CA THR A 42 -15.81 25.82 8.13
C THR A 42 -14.32 25.97 7.92
N GLY A 43 -13.84 27.21 7.78
CA GLY A 43 -12.41 27.53 7.70
C GLY A 43 -11.65 26.97 8.90
N VAL A 44 -10.38 26.60 8.77
CA VAL A 44 -9.62 26.01 9.89
C VAL A 44 -9.17 27.08 10.87
N CYS A 45 -8.43 28.08 10.41
CA CYS A 45 -8.01 29.22 11.22
C CYS A 45 -8.07 30.49 10.36
N PRO A 46 -9.05 31.39 10.57
CA PRO A 46 -10.11 31.35 11.59
C PRO A 46 -11.25 30.36 11.26
N ALA A 47 -12.02 29.98 12.29
CA ALA A 47 -13.14 29.03 12.25
C ALA A 47 -14.43 29.60 11.59
N ARG A 48 -14.30 30.24 10.43
CA ARG A 48 -15.42 30.93 9.76
C ARG A 48 -16.33 29.94 9.04
N ALA A 49 -17.63 30.05 9.28
CA ALA A 49 -18.63 29.31 8.51
C ALA A 49 -18.89 30.01 7.17
N GLY A 50 -19.07 29.21 6.12
CA GLY A 50 -19.32 29.73 4.78
C GLY A 50 -19.73 28.65 3.80
N ARG A 51 -20.14 29.09 2.62
CA ARG A 51 -20.52 28.23 1.50
C ARG A 51 -19.40 28.21 0.47
N VAL A 52 -19.02 27.01 0.04
CA VAL A 52 -17.99 26.83 -0.99
C VAL A 52 -18.56 26.03 -2.15
N ARG A 53 -18.23 26.48 -3.36
CA ARG A 53 -18.47 25.77 -4.61
C ARG A 53 -17.15 25.41 -5.26
N MET A 54 -16.98 24.14 -5.61
CA MET A 54 -15.75 23.66 -6.21
C MET A 54 -16.03 22.53 -7.20
N THR A 55 -15.26 22.48 -8.28
CA THR A 55 -15.44 21.50 -9.35
C THR A 55 -14.28 20.50 -9.34
N VAL A 56 -14.62 19.21 -9.36
CA VAL A 56 -13.65 18.11 -9.44
C VAL A 56 -12.99 18.13 -10.81
N GLU A 57 -11.68 18.36 -10.84
CA GLU A 57 -10.88 18.24 -12.06
C GLU A 57 -10.46 16.78 -12.28
N LYS A 58 -10.08 16.09 -11.19
CA LYS A 58 -9.56 14.72 -11.27
C LYS A 58 -9.68 13.98 -9.94
N PHE A 59 -10.10 12.71 -10.01
CA PHE A 59 -9.89 11.75 -8.92
C PHE A 59 -8.41 11.30 -8.91
N VAL A 60 -7.70 11.55 -7.81
CA VAL A 60 -6.26 11.29 -7.70
C VAL A 60 -6.01 9.86 -7.26
N GLY A 61 -6.70 9.42 -6.20
CA GLY A 61 -6.53 8.09 -5.62
C GLY A 61 -7.27 7.95 -4.29
N GLY A 62 -7.18 6.77 -3.68
CA GLY A 62 -7.74 6.55 -2.35
C GLY A 62 -7.14 5.36 -1.65
N GLY A 63 -6.93 5.53 -0.35
CA GLY A 63 -6.41 4.52 0.58
C GLY A 63 -7.40 4.24 1.72
N PHE A 64 -6.90 3.70 2.83
CA PHE A 64 -7.72 3.46 4.01
C PHE A 64 -8.16 4.75 4.71
N ALA A 65 -7.35 5.82 4.63
CA ALA A 65 -7.68 7.10 5.25
C ALA A 65 -8.77 7.88 4.50
N GLY A 66 -9.05 7.55 3.24
CA GLY A 66 -10.01 8.27 2.42
C GLY A 66 -9.62 8.31 0.95
N GLN A 67 -10.27 9.20 0.22
CA GLN A 67 -10.04 9.46 -1.20
C GLN A 67 -9.77 10.93 -1.46
N VAL A 68 -8.87 11.20 -2.41
CA VAL A 68 -8.36 12.53 -2.71
C VAL A 68 -8.76 12.93 -4.13
N TYR A 69 -9.22 14.18 -4.25
CA TYR A 69 -9.62 14.82 -5.48
C TYR A 69 -8.79 16.08 -5.69
N ARG A 70 -8.38 16.31 -6.93
CA ARG A 70 -7.93 17.63 -7.38
C ARG A 70 -9.17 18.42 -7.78
N VAL A 71 -9.37 19.58 -7.18
CA VAL A 71 -10.56 20.43 -7.41
C VAL A 71 -10.14 21.86 -7.73
N ARG A 72 -10.95 22.57 -8.50
CA ARG A 72 -10.85 24.02 -8.69
C ARG A 72 -11.91 24.70 -7.83
N LEU A 73 -11.53 25.72 -7.06
CA LEU A 73 -12.49 26.51 -6.29
C LEU A 73 -13.22 27.48 -7.23
N ASP A 74 -14.55 27.38 -7.29
CA ASP A 74 -15.42 28.20 -8.15
C ASP A 74 -15.97 29.42 -7.42
N ALA A 75 -16.35 29.26 -6.16
CA ALA A 75 -16.87 30.33 -5.32
C ALA A 75 -16.64 30.00 -3.84
N ALA A 76 -16.46 31.03 -3.03
CA ALA A 76 -16.30 30.91 -1.58
C ALA A 76 -16.84 32.16 -0.88
N GLU A 77 -17.87 31.98 -0.05
CA GLU A 77 -18.53 33.05 0.70
C GLU A 77 -18.53 32.67 2.18
N PHE A 78 -17.81 33.43 3.00
CA PHE A 78 -17.69 33.21 4.45
C PHE A 78 -18.23 34.41 5.22
N ALA A 79 -18.93 34.16 6.32
CA ALA A 79 -19.67 35.18 7.06
C ALA A 79 -18.80 36.35 7.54
N ASP A 80 -17.55 36.08 7.94
CA ASP A 80 -16.65 37.07 8.55
C ASP A 80 -15.42 37.37 7.68
N GLY A 81 -15.57 37.28 6.35
CA GLY A 81 -14.50 37.51 5.39
C GLY A 81 -13.72 36.24 4.97
N PRO A 82 -12.81 36.37 3.99
CA PRO A 82 -12.19 35.22 3.34
C PRO A 82 -11.34 34.37 4.30
N VAL A 83 -11.28 33.06 4.05
CA VAL A 83 -10.35 32.18 4.77
C VAL A 83 -8.96 32.33 4.14
N PRO A 84 -7.91 32.65 4.91
CA PRO A 84 -6.55 32.82 4.37
C PRO A 84 -6.09 31.59 3.56
N GLY A 85 -5.56 31.84 2.36
CA GLY A 85 -5.07 30.81 1.43
C GLY A 85 -6.15 30.09 0.60
N LEU A 86 -7.44 30.35 0.85
CA LEU A 86 -8.56 29.80 0.09
C LEU A 86 -9.08 30.84 -0.92
N GLU A 87 -8.54 30.83 -2.13
CA GLU A 87 -8.75 31.83 -3.19
C GLU A 87 -9.51 31.22 -4.37
N VAL A 88 -10.51 31.95 -4.85
CA VAL A 88 -11.32 31.54 -6.01
C VAL A 88 -10.44 31.44 -7.26
N GLY A 89 -10.68 30.40 -8.07
CA GLY A 89 -9.91 30.12 -9.28
C GLY A 89 -8.69 29.21 -9.06
N ARG A 90 -8.22 29.03 -7.82
CA ARG A 90 -7.09 28.14 -7.51
C ARG A 90 -7.48 26.67 -7.40
N THR A 91 -6.48 25.81 -7.51
CA THR A 91 -6.59 24.35 -7.37
C THR A 91 -6.27 23.91 -5.94
N TYR A 92 -7.07 22.98 -5.42
CA TYR A 92 -6.96 22.42 -4.08
C TYR A 92 -7.03 20.88 -4.10
N ALA A 93 -6.58 20.27 -3.00
CA ALA A 93 -6.78 18.86 -2.73
C ALA A 93 -7.97 18.67 -1.77
N VAL A 94 -9.02 18.00 -2.22
CA VAL A 94 -10.14 17.61 -1.35
C VAL A 94 -9.96 16.18 -0.92
N LYS A 95 -9.86 15.94 0.39
CA LYS A 95 -9.80 14.59 0.97
C LYS A 95 -11.11 14.26 1.64
N ILE A 96 -11.85 13.29 1.11
CA ILE A 96 -13.06 12.74 1.72
C ILE A 96 -12.68 11.49 2.50
N ILE A 97 -13.01 11.43 3.80
CA ILE A 97 -12.50 10.45 4.78
C ILE A 97 -13.26 9.09 4.69
N ILE A 98 -13.43 8.60 3.47
CA ILE A 98 -14.06 7.31 3.16
C ILE A 98 -13.31 6.61 2.02
N PRO A 99 -12.90 5.34 2.19
CA PRO A 99 -12.25 4.60 1.12
C PRO A 99 -13.19 4.41 -0.08
N PRO A 100 -12.68 4.49 -1.32
CA PRO A 100 -13.49 4.26 -2.52
C PRO A 100 -13.82 2.77 -2.71
N SER A 101 -13.00 1.88 -2.15
CA SER A 101 -13.17 0.43 -2.22
C SER A 101 -14.01 -0.09 -1.06
N GLY A 102 -15.04 -0.90 -1.38
CA GLY A 102 -15.87 -1.57 -0.38
C GLY A 102 -15.09 -2.51 0.54
N PHE A 103 -14.07 -3.19 0.01
CA PHE A 103 -13.18 -4.03 0.82
C PHE A 103 -12.35 -3.19 1.81
N SER A 104 -11.72 -2.11 1.32
CA SER A 104 -10.89 -1.23 2.17
C SER A 104 -11.73 -0.57 3.26
N LEU A 105 -12.95 -0.15 2.94
CA LEU A 105 -13.93 0.38 3.90
C LEU A 105 -14.29 -0.66 4.97
N LEU A 106 -14.61 -1.89 4.56
CA LEU A 106 -14.95 -2.97 5.49
C LEU A 106 -13.78 -3.29 6.44
N PHE A 107 -12.59 -3.50 5.88
CA PHE A 107 -11.39 -3.85 6.64
C PHE A 107 -11.02 -2.74 7.63
N ARG A 108 -10.96 -1.49 7.18
CA ARG A 108 -10.70 -0.34 8.07
C ARG A 108 -11.70 -0.27 9.22
N ASN A 109 -12.99 -0.38 8.89
CA ASN A 109 -14.04 -0.26 9.91
C ASN A 109 -13.98 -1.44 10.90
N ALA A 110 -13.61 -2.64 10.45
CA ALA A 110 -13.41 -3.79 11.33
C ALA A 110 -12.24 -3.55 12.30
N VAL A 111 -11.07 -3.14 11.78
CA VAL A 111 -9.89 -2.82 12.60
C VAL A 111 -10.19 -1.71 13.59
N TYR A 112 -10.84 -0.62 13.15
CA TYR A 112 -11.23 0.48 14.02
C TYR A 112 -12.26 0.07 15.07
N ARG A 113 -13.22 -0.81 14.73
CA ARG A 113 -14.21 -1.32 15.69
C ARG A 113 -13.55 -2.24 16.73
N LEU A 114 -12.55 -3.03 16.35
CA LEU A 114 -11.78 -3.81 17.33
C LEU A 114 -11.00 -2.90 18.29
N ALA A 115 -10.47 -1.79 17.78
CA ALA A 115 -9.73 -0.78 18.53
C ALA A 115 -10.62 0.03 19.51
N TYR A 116 -11.67 0.66 18.99
CA TYR A 116 -12.44 1.70 19.71
C TYR A 116 -13.91 1.34 19.94
N GLN A 117 -14.34 0.16 19.48
CA GLN A 117 -15.72 -0.35 19.59
C GLN A 117 -16.78 0.59 18.99
N GLY A 118 -16.36 1.52 18.11
CA GLY A 118 -17.21 2.53 17.48
C GLY A 118 -17.02 2.65 15.97
N PRO A 119 -17.78 3.52 15.30
CA PRO A 119 -17.54 3.88 13.91
C PRO A 119 -16.26 4.72 13.75
N PHE A 120 -15.64 4.69 12.56
CA PHE A 120 -14.43 5.48 12.27
C PHE A 120 -14.70 6.98 12.46
N SER A 121 -14.18 7.58 13.53
CA SER A 121 -14.63 8.89 14.03
C SER A 121 -14.42 10.01 13.04
N ALA A 122 -13.26 10.08 12.37
CA ALA A 122 -12.98 11.13 11.40
C ALA A 122 -13.95 11.11 10.20
N GLN A 123 -14.57 9.96 9.88
CA GLN A 123 -15.64 9.90 8.88
C GLN A 123 -16.96 10.49 9.41
N VAL A 124 -17.29 10.24 10.68
CA VAL A 124 -18.67 10.40 11.18
C VAL A 124 -18.87 11.51 12.21
N HIS A 125 -17.79 12.07 12.75
CA HIS A 125 -17.83 13.06 13.83
C HIS A 125 -17.11 14.35 13.41
N PRO A 126 -17.80 15.52 13.46
CA PRO A 126 -17.21 16.78 13.03
C PRO A 126 -15.98 17.13 13.85
N ALA A 127 -16.02 16.96 15.17
CA ALA A 127 -14.89 17.22 16.06
C ALA A 127 -13.65 16.35 15.75
N ALA A 128 -13.80 15.11 15.25
CA ALA A 128 -12.64 14.28 14.90
C ALA A 128 -12.01 14.74 13.56
N ALA A 129 -12.84 15.10 12.58
CA ALA A 129 -12.37 15.76 11.36
C ALA A 129 -11.71 17.10 11.70
N ARG A 130 -12.28 17.87 12.64
CA ARG A 130 -11.76 19.15 13.07
C ARG A 130 -10.43 19.04 13.82
N SER A 131 -10.31 18.10 14.77
CA SER A 131 -9.08 17.89 15.55
C SER A 131 -7.86 17.69 14.66
N GLY A 132 -7.94 16.84 13.63
CA GLY A 132 -6.75 16.59 12.81
C GLY A 132 -6.32 17.75 11.90
N VAL A 133 -7.24 18.61 11.43
CA VAL A 133 -6.84 19.82 10.67
C VAL A 133 -6.23 20.88 11.58
N LEU A 134 -6.68 20.97 12.84
CA LEU A 134 -6.09 21.85 13.85
C LEU A 134 -4.68 21.38 14.24
N TRP A 135 -4.51 20.07 14.47
CA TRP A 135 -3.18 19.46 14.64
C TRP A 135 -2.27 19.76 13.44
N GLN A 136 -2.76 19.59 12.22
CA GLN A 136 -1.98 19.87 11.01
C GLN A 136 -1.54 21.34 10.93
N LYS A 137 -2.42 22.32 11.23
CA LYS A 137 -2.05 23.74 11.29
C LYS A 137 -0.94 24.03 12.30
N LEU A 138 -1.05 23.49 13.50
CA LEU A 138 -0.05 23.68 14.55
C LEU A 138 1.28 23.01 14.19
N ILE A 139 1.23 21.78 13.67
CA ILE A 139 2.40 21.05 13.17
C ILE A 139 3.07 21.81 12.03
N ARG A 140 2.30 22.42 11.13
CA ARG A 140 2.83 23.21 10.02
C ARG A 140 3.63 24.42 10.53
N ARG A 141 3.12 25.16 11.52
CA ARG A 141 3.87 26.28 12.12
C ARG A 141 5.11 25.81 12.87
N ALA A 142 5.05 24.68 13.56
CA ALA A 142 6.23 24.08 14.18
C ALA A 142 7.28 23.63 13.15
N ALA A 143 6.85 23.09 12.01
CA ALA A 143 7.74 22.70 10.93
C ALA A 143 8.39 23.92 10.27
N GLU A 144 7.68 25.04 10.18
CA GLU A 144 8.26 26.31 9.73
C GLU A 144 9.42 26.76 10.63
N ILE A 145 9.28 26.62 11.96
CA ILE A 145 10.35 26.91 12.92
C ILE A 145 11.50 25.91 12.76
N GLU A 146 11.20 24.62 12.64
CA GLU A 146 12.21 23.55 12.61
C GLU A 146 13.04 23.52 11.33
N PHE A 147 12.43 23.84 10.19
CA PHE A 147 13.03 23.76 8.86
C PHE A 147 13.28 25.13 8.21
N GLY A 148 12.87 26.23 8.84
CA GLY A 148 13.03 27.59 8.32
C GLY A 148 12.24 27.90 7.05
N ARG A 149 11.20 27.10 6.74
CA ARG A 149 10.40 27.22 5.51
C ARG A 149 8.93 26.90 5.75
N THR A 150 8.05 27.71 5.18
CA THR A 150 6.60 27.61 5.40
C THR A 150 5.98 26.42 4.67
N ASP A 151 6.60 25.92 3.60
CA ASP A 151 6.06 24.91 2.69
C ASP A 151 6.58 23.48 2.98
N ALA A 152 7.21 23.24 4.14
CA ALA A 152 7.66 21.92 4.61
C ALA A 152 6.50 20.98 4.98
N VAL A 153 5.33 21.52 5.28
CA VAL A 153 4.10 20.76 5.57
C VAL A 153 2.99 21.37 4.72
N CYS A 154 2.19 20.53 4.05
CA CYS A 154 1.08 21.05 3.26
C CYS A 154 0.03 21.74 4.13
N ASP A 155 -0.57 22.80 3.61
CA ASP A 155 -1.57 23.54 4.37
C ASP A 155 -2.98 22.92 4.30
N THR A 156 -3.83 23.28 5.26
CA THR A 156 -5.25 22.91 5.34
C THR A 156 -6.11 24.15 5.51
N TYR A 157 -7.23 24.25 4.80
CA TYR A 157 -8.00 25.49 4.68
C TYR A 157 -9.38 25.40 5.29
N ALA A 158 -10.11 24.32 5.06
CA ALA A 158 -11.46 24.15 5.59
C ALA A 158 -11.87 22.69 5.76
N THR A 159 -12.90 22.45 6.56
CA THR A 159 -13.59 21.16 6.72
C THR A 159 -15.05 21.28 6.32
N PHE A 160 -15.61 20.24 5.71
CA PHE A 160 -17.04 20.19 5.37
C PHE A 160 -17.60 18.78 5.50
N PHE A 161 -18.93 18.68 5.51
CA PHE A 161 -19.61 17.38 5.44
C PHE A 161 -20.06 17.12 4.00
N GLU A 162 -19.68 15.97 3.46
CA GLU A 162 -20.09 15.55 2.11
C GLU A 162 -21.25 14.55 2.22
N PRO A 163 -22.48 14.98 1.90
CA PRO A 163 -23.67 14.18 2.18
C PRO A 163 -23.79 12.96 1.28
N GLY A 164 -23.30 13.00 0.03
CA GLY A 164 -23.47 11.97 -1.00
C GLY A 164 -22.64 10.69 -0.81
N LEU A 165 -21.54 10.75 -0.07
CA LEU A 165 -20.79 9.59 0.45
C LEU A 165 -20.99 9.38 1.96
N GLY A 166 -21.49 10.39 2.68
CA GLY A 166 -21.73 10.30 4.12
C GLY A 166 -20.43 10.30 4.92
N SER A 167 -19.58 11.29 4.65
CA SER A 167 -18.27 11.45 5.29
C SER A 167 -17.92 12.92 5.44
N TYR A 168 -17.21 13.26 6.51
CA TYR A 168 -16.48 14.53 6.56
C TYR A 168 -15.33 14.53 5.55
N ALA A 169 -14.96 15.74 5.16
CA ALA A 169 -13.93 16.02 4.17
C ALA A 169 -13.14 17.28 4.56
N GLU A 170 -11.98 17.41 3.94
CA GLU A 170 -11.02 18.50 4.15
C GLU A 170 -10.64 19.11 2.82
N ILE A 171 -10.42 20.43 2.83
CA ILE A 171 -9.82 21.19 1.74
C ILE A 171 -8.39 21.50 2.13
N ASN A 172 -7.43 20.93 1.41
CA ASN A 172 -6.00 21.05 1.65
C ASN A 172 -5.28 21.67 0.45
N GLU A 173 -4.05 22.11 0.67
CA GLU A 173 -3.15 22.56 -0.39
C GLU A 173 -2.95 21.47 -1.45
N TRP A 174 -3.05 21.86 -2.72
CA TRP A 174 -2.60 21.01 -3.82
C TRP A 174 -1.07 21.11 -3.96
N VAL A 175 -0.37 20.08 -3.51
CA VAL A 175 1.09 19.98 -3.68
C VAL A 175 1.39 19.34 -5.03
N ALA A 176 1.84 20.15 -6.00
CA ALA A 176 2.41 19.65 -7.24
C ALA A 176 3.79 19.06 -6.97
N GLY A 177 3.82 17.80 -6.56
CA GLY A 177 5.05 17.11 -6.15
C GLY A 177 5.25 15.76 -6.83
N ARG A 178 6.51 15.31 -6.81
CA ARG A 178 6.91 13.95 -7.18
C ARG A 178 7.46 13.20 -5.97
N ASN A 179 7.55 11.89 -6.09
CA ASN A 179 8.39 11.11 -5.20
C ASN A 179 9.89 11.38 -5.48
N TRP A 180 10.75 10.90 -4.59
CA TRP A 180 12.21 10.92 -4.78
C TRP A 180 12.66 10.14 -6.02
N LYS A 181 13.89 10.37 -6.44
CA LYS A 181 14.52 9.62 -7.53
C LYS A 181 15.04 8.27 -7.04
N PHE A 182 15.02 7.29 -7.94
CA PHE A 182 15.78 6.06 -7.80
C PHE A 182 17.24 6.37 -8.15
N GLU A 183 18.12 6.51 -7.15
CA GLU A 183 19.53 6.88 -7.35
C GLU A 183 20.42 5.64 -7.41
N LEU A 184 21.29 5.59 -8.43
CA LEU A 184 22.37 4.60 -8.44
C LEU A 184 23.51 5.04 -7.56
N ASP A 185 24.02 4.10 -6.79
CA ASP A 185 25.00 4.36 -5.76
C ASP A 185 26.05 3.24 -5.72
N ASP A 186 27.28 3.60 -6.03
CA ASP A 186 28.46 2.75 -5.94
C ASP A 186 29.10 2.78 -4.53
N ARG A 187 28.55 3.59 -3.62
CA ARG A 187 28.92 3.73 -2.20
C ARG A 187 27.79 3.24 -1.30
N TYR A 188 26.98 2.27 -1.74
CA TYR A 188 25.85 1.71 -0.99
C TYR A 188 26.23 1.30 0.44
N PHE A 189 27.39 0.65 0.61
CA PHE A 189 27.87 0.19 1.91
C PHE A 189 28.39 1.32 2.81
N ASP A 190 28.69 2.47 2.23
CA ASP A 190 29.14 3.67 2.93
C ASP A 190 27.96 4.61 3.27
N ARG A 191 26.70 4.23 2.93
CA ARG A 191 25.48 4.98 3.29
C ARG A 191 25.28 5.07 4.80
N ALA A 192 25.72 6.17 5.38
CA ALA A 192 25.32 6.60 6.71
C ALA A 192 23.96 7.32 6.66
N ASP A 193 23.18 7.19 7.72
CA ASP A 193 22.05 8.09 7.90
C ASP A 193 22.60 9.42 8.42
N ALA A 194 22.26 10.55 7.78
CA ALA A 194 22.67 11.86 8.25
C ALA A 194 22.13 12.09 9.68
N ASP A 195 22.91 12.74 10.55
CA ASP A 195 22.44 13.07 11.88
C ASP A 195 21.29 14.05 11.74
N PRO A 196 20.07 13.66 12.13
CA PRO A 196 18.96 14.55 11.92
C PRO A 196 19.00 15.78 12.85
N ALA A 197 19.87 15.81 13.87
CA ALA A 197 20.14 17.00 14.68
C ALA A 197 20.93 18.07 13.90
N GLU A 198 21.76 17.67 12.93
CA GLU A 198 22.50 18.56 12.05
C GLU A 198 21.52 19.37 11.19
N ALA A 199 21.71 20.70 11.15
CA ALA A 199 20.78 21.62 10.51
C ALA A 199 20.88 21.61 8.98
N SER A 200 22.09 21.43 8.43
CA SER A 200 22.33 21.45 6.98
C SER A 200 23.44 20.47 6.59
N PRO A 201 23.14 19.15 6.55
CA PRO A 201 24.09 18.18 6.04
C PRO A 201 24.41 18.43 4.57
N ASP A 202 25.66 18.23 4.16
CA ASP A 202 26.04 18.25 2.74
C ASP A 202 25.57 16.96 2.04
N PHE A 203 24.30 16.95 1.64
CA PHE A 203 23.70 15.81 0.94
C PHE A 203 24.34 15.55 -0.42
N ALA A 204 24.92 16.55 -1.07
CA ALA A 204 25.54 16.38 -2.39
C ALA A 204 26.80 15.50 -2.29
N ALA A 205 27.53 15.57 -1.17
CA ALA A 205 28.67 14.69 -0.90
C ALA A 205 28.25 13.26 -0.50
N MET A 206 27.01 13.05 -0.06
CA MET A 206 26.52 11.77 0.46
C MET A 206 26.18 10.76 -0.64
N PRO A 207 26.37 9.45 -0.38
CA PRO A 207 25.81 8.39 -1.21
C PRO A 207 24.27 8.45 -1.25
N SER A 208 23.69 8.45 -2.45
CA SER A 208 22.24 8.68 -2.67
C SER A 208 21.68 9.95 -2.00
N PRO A 209 21.98 11.12 -2.58
CA PRO A 209 21.62 12.43 -2.02
C PRO A 209 20.12 12.59 -1.70
N GLU A 210 19.21 12.29 -2.63
CA GLU A 210 17.76 12.46 -2.39
C GLU A 210 17.25 11.46 -1.34
N LEU A 211 17.79 10.23 -1.31
CA LEU A 211 17.46 9.25 -0.27
C LEU A 211 17.90 9.75 1.11
N ALA A 212 19.13 10.24 1.23
CA ALA A 212 19.70 10.76 2.47
C ALA A 212 18.91 11.98 2.96
N ALA A 213 18.62 12.93 2.07
CA ALA A 213 17.85 14.13 2.38
C ALA A 213 16.44 13.80 2.87
N LYS A 214 15.74 12.87 2.22
CA LYS A 214 14.39 12.49 2.65
C LYS A 214 14.39 11.71 3.96
N LYS A 215 15.38 10.83 4.19
CA LYS A 215 15.57 10.18 5.51
C LYS A 215 15.78 11.20 6.62
N TRP A 216 16.67 12.17 6.38
CA TRP A 216 16.97 13.24 7.32
C TRP A 216 15.71 14.05 7.63
N PHE A 217 14.99 14.50 6.61
CA PHE A 217 13.76 15.25 6.76
C PHE A 217 12.72 14.48 7.56
N MET A 218 12.44 13.23 7.19
CA MET A 218 11.47 12.38 7.89
C MET A 218 11.89 12.12 9.34
N ALA A 219 13.16 11.81 9.61
CA ALA A 219 13.64 11.58 10.97
C ALA A 219 13.56 12.84 11.83
N ARG A 220 13.92 14.00 11.28
CA ARG A 220 13.81 15.31 11.94
C ARG A 220 12.34 15.68 12.20
N PHE A 221 11.47 15.45 11.23
CA PHE A 221 10.03 15.66 11.36
C PHE A 221 9.41 14.74 12.41
N VAL A 222 9.78 13.46 12.46
CA VAL A 222 9.34 12.52 13.52
C VAL A 222 9.77 13.01 14.91
N ARG A 223 10.99 13.55 15.06
CA ARG A 223 11.43 14.14 16.35
C ARG A 223 10.64 15.40 16.70
N LEU A 224 10.37 16.27 15.74
CA LEU A 224 9.50 17.42 15.94
C LEU A 224 8.11 16.98 16.45
N LEU A 225 7.48 16.02 15.77
CA LEU A 225 6.18 15.49 16.17
C LEU A 225 6.22 14.89 17.58
N HIS A 226 7.28 14.18 17.97
CA HIS A 226 7.43 13.70 19.34
C HIS A 226 7.57 14.82 20.38
N ARG A 227 8.31 15.89 20.06
CA ARG A 227 8.44 17.08 20.94
C ARG A 227 7.10 17.78 21.14
N MET A 228 6.34 17.95 20.05
CA MET A 228 5.00 18.55 20.09
C MET A 228 3.94 17.69 20.79
N GLY A 229 4.24 16.44 21.14
CA GLY A 229 3.23 15.52 21.68
C GLY A 229 2.34 14.84 20.64
N ALA A 230 2.81 14.70 19.39
CA ALA A 230 2.09 14.09 18.27
C ALA A 230 2.64 12.70 17.83
N PRO A 231 2.85 11.71 18.73
CA PRO A 231 3.49 10.44 18.39
C PRO A 231 2.70 9.60 17.36
N GLU A 232 1.37 9.68 17.37
CA GLU A 232 0.55 8.94 16.41
C GLU A 232 0.60 9.53 14.99
N PHE A 233 0.81 10.85 14.87
CA PHE A 233 1.13 11.45 13.58
C PHE A 233 2.54 11.04 13.15
N ALA A 234 3.51 11.00 14.08
CA ALA A 234 4.89 10.62 13.80
C ALA A 234 5.00 9.25 13.12
N ARG A 235 4.13 8.30 13.49
CA ARG A 235 4.05 6.98 12.84
C ARG A 235 3.88 7.06 11.31
N GLN A 236 3.13 8.04 10.79
CA GLN A 236 2.93 8.20 9.34
C GLN A 236 4.21 8.61 8.59
N TYR A 237 5.24 9.01 9.33
CA TYR A 237 6.53 9.49 8.82
C TYR A 237 7.70 8.62 9.32
N GLU A 238 7.44 7.58 10.11
CA GLU A 238 8.45 6.62 10.55
C GLU A 238 8.95 5.80 9.37
N TRP A 239 10.26 5.84 9.10
CA TRP A 239 10.86 5.27 7.90
C TRP A 239 10.53 3.78 7.69
N TRP A 240 10.57 2.99 8.76
CA TRP A 240 10.41 1.54 8.69
C TRP A 240 8.96 1.05 8.70
N THR A 241 7.99 1.96 8.54
CA THR A 241 6.58 1.58 8.31
C THR A 241 6.31 1.13 6.87
N ALA A 242 7.29 1.30 5.97
CA ALA A 242 7.25 0.95 4.54
C ALA A 242 6.15 1.64 3.70
N LYS A 243 5.31 2.47 4.33
CA LYS A 243 4.24 3.28 3.70
C LYS A 243 4.38 4.77 3.96
N SER A 244 5.36 5.19 4.75
CA SER A 244 5.54 6.61 5.11
C SER A 244 6.21 7.43 4.03
N GLN A 245 6.92 6.79 3.10
CA GLN A 245 7.69 7.47 2.07
C GLN A 245 6.83 8.29 1.10
N PRO A 246 5.67 7.79 0.61
CA PRO A 246 4.77 8.59 -0.22
C PRO A 246 4.15 9.81 0.49
N ASN A 247 4.17 9.84 1.83
CA ASN A 247 3.69 10.99 2.62
C ASN A 247 4.67 12.17 2.61
N VAL A 248 5.83 12.07 1.96
CA VAL A 248 6.73 13.20 1.75
C VAL A 248 7.02 13.34 0.27
N LEU A 249 6.49 14.40 -0.34
CA LEU A 249 6.72 14.72 -1.75
C LEU A 249 7.84 15.74 -1.88
N LYS A 250 8.50 15.74 -3.03
CA LYS A 250 9.37 16.82 -3.48
C LYS A 250 8.58 17.72 -4.44
N ARG A 251 8.37 18.97 -4.04
CA ARG A 251 7.71 20.00 -4.83
C ARG A 251 8.42 20.22 -6.18
N LEU A 252 7.64 20.34 -7.26
CA LEU A 252 8.18 20.46 -8.63
C LEU A 252 8.72 21.86 -8.94
N ASP A 253 8.19 22.87 -8.25
CA ASP A 253 8.58 24.28 -8.32
C ASP A 253 9.75 24.62 -7.38
N ALA A 254 10.24 23.66 -6.60
CA ALA A 254 11.43 23.84 -5.77
C ALA A 254 12.72 23.63 -6.58
N GLY A 255 13.85 24.08 -6.01
CA GLY A 255 15.18 23.91 -6.58
C GLY A 255 15.57 22.44 -6.87
N HIS A 256 16.69 22.28 -7.58
CA HIS A 256 17.18 20.97 -7.98
C HIS A 256 17.99 20.24 -6.89
N GLY A 257 18.30 20.89 -5.78
CA GLY A 257 19.06 20.34 -4.67
C GLY A 257 18.38 19.13 -4.03
N PRO A 258 19.11 18.19 -3.40
CA PRO A 258 18.53 16.94 -2.89
C PRO A 258 17.40 17.13 -1.86
N ALA A 259 17.57 18.09 -0.95
CA ALA A 259 16.62 18.42 0.12
C ALA A 259 15.56 19.46 -0.29
N ASP A 260 15.73 20.11 -1.44
CA ASP A 260 14.84 21.18 -1.88
C ASP A 260 13.42 20.64 -2.08
N GLY A 261 12.44 21.37 -1.54
CA GLY A 261 11.03 21.10 -1.83
C GLY A 261 10.43 19.93 -1.06
N LEU A 262 11.13 19.31 -0.11
CA LEU A 262 10.58 18.23 0.70
C LEU A 262 9.39 18.75 1.52
N CYS A 263 8.22 18.14 1.31
CA CYS A 263 6.95 18.55 1.88
C CYS A 263 6.22 17.33 2.43
N ALA A 264 5.97 17.33 3.74
CA ALA A 264 5.08 16.37 4.38
C ALA A 264 3.62 16.62 3.96
N ILE A 265 2.96 15.53 3.59
CA ILE A 265 1.56 15.48 3.17
C ILE A 265 0.87 14.32 3.89
N ASP A 266 -0.46 14.38 3.94
CA ASP A 266 -1.31 13.39 4.59
C ASP A 266 -1.11 13.29 6.12
N PHE A 267 -2.06 13.84 6.85
CA PHE A 267 -2.09 13.80 8.31
C PHE A 267 -3.17 12.86 8.84
N ARG A 268 -3.77 12.02 8.00
CA ARG A 268 -4.85 11.10 8.42
C ARG A 268 -4.39 9.66 8.50
N ALA A 269 -4.30 9.16 9.73
CA ALA A 269 -4.10 7.74 9.96
C ALA A 269 -5.30 6.93 9.40
N GLY A 270 -5.02 6.02 8.47
CA GLY A 270 -6.05 5.19 7.86
C GLY A 270 -6.42 3.94 8.65
N LEU A 271 -5.55 3.44 9.55
CA LEU A 271 -5.75 2.18 10.28
C LEU A 271 -5.28 2.32 11.73
N ALA A 272 -6.08 1.78 12.66
CA ALA A 272 -5.66 1.61 14.05
C ALA A 272 -4.64 0.46 14.15
N LEU A 273 -3.65 0.64 15.01
CA LEU A 273 -2.64 -0.39 15.25
C LEU A 273 -3.03 -1.20 16.49
N LEU A 274 -3.32 -2.48 16.24
CA LEU A 274 -3.70 -3.46 17.25
C LEU A 274 -2.44 -4.23 17.70
N PRO A 275 -2.39 -4.70 18.95
CA PRO A 275 -1.17 -5.30 19.52
C PRO A 275 -0.76 -6.61 18.84
N PHE A 276 -1.70 -7.29 18.19
CA PHE A 276 -1.50 -8.56 17.48
C PHE A 276 -1.49 -8.42 15.95
N LEU A 277 -1.60 -7.20 15.42
CA LEU A 277 -1.66 -6.95 13.97
C LEU A 277 -0.63 -5.88 13.55
N PRO A 278 0.69 -6.17 13.66
CA PRO A 278 1.71 -5.28 13.12
C PRO A 278 1.58 -5.22 11.59
N MET A 279 1.46 -4.02 11.03
CA MET A 279 1.33 -3.81 9.59
C MET A 279 2.70 -3.59 8.92
N SER A 280 3.76 -3.46 9.72
CA SER A 280 5.14 -3.21 9.32
C SER A 280 6.13 -3.56 10.45
N PRO A 281 7.44 -3.69 10.17
CA PRO A 281 8.45 -3.92 11.21
C PRO A 281 8.51 -2.81 12.26
N ALA A 282 8.34 -1.54 11.87
CA ALA A 282 8.29 -0.42 12.82
C ALA A 282 7.14 -0.55 13.82
N ASP A 283 6.00 -1.10 13.37
CA ASP A 283 4.81 -1.25 14.20
C ASP A 283 5.06 -2.14 15.42
N VAL A 284 5.96 -3.13 15.35
CA VAL A 284 6.30 -3.97 16.50
C VAL A 284 6.90 -3.12 17.63
N LYS A 285 7.87 -2.26 17.29
CA LYS A 285 8.49 -1.34 18.26
C LYS A 285 7.45 -0.34 18.79
N LEU A 286 6.58 0.18 17.92
CA LEU A 286 5.54 1.12 18.30
C LEU A 286 4.53 0.46 19.25
N ILE A 287 4.02 -0.74 18.94
CA ILE A 287 3.18 -1.57 19.80
C ILE A 287 3.81 -1.72 21.19
N LEU A 288 5.06 -2.19 21.26
CA LEU A 288 5.76 -2.37 22.54
C LEU A 288 5.92 -1.05 23.31
N THR A 289 6.18 0.05 22.62
CA THR A 289 6.33 1.38 23.24
C THR A 289 5.00 1.91 23.77
N GLY A 290 3.90 1.72 23.04
CA GLY A 290 2.57 2.08 23.52
C GLY A 290 2.12 1.22 24.68
N LEU A 291 2.38 -0.09 24.65
CA LEU A 291 2.10 -0.99 25.79
C LEU A 291 2.83 -0.54 27.06
N ARG A 292 4.10 -0.12 26.95
CA ARG A 292 4.86 0.49 28.07
C ARG A 292 4.25 1.78 28.60
N ARG A 293 3.48 2.50 27.78
CA ARG A 293 2.75 3.72 28.15
C ARG A 293 1.30 3.44 28.59
N GLY A 294 0.90 2.17 28.70
CA GLY A 294 -0.47 1.76 29.03
C GLY A 294 -1.47 1.85 27.87
N ALA A 295 -1.02 2.08 26.64
CA ALA A 295 -1.86 2.14 25.46
C ALA A 295 -1.86 0.79 24.72
N LEU A 296 -2.95 0.03 24.84
CA LEU A 296 -3.15 -1.24 24.13
C LEU A 296 -3.31 -1.05 22.62
N VAL A 297 -3.82 0.11 22.20
CA VAL A 297 -4.12 0.43 20.81
C VAL A 297 -3.58 1.83 20.48
N GLN A 298 -2.99 1.96 19.30
CA GLN A 298 -2.35 3.19 18.82
C GLN A 298 -3.07 3.72 17.58
N PHE A 299 -3.72 4.87 17.75
CA PHE A 299 -4.36 5.59 16.65
C PHE A 299 -4.71 7.03 17.07
N ASP A 300 -4.26 8.00 16.29
CA ASP A 300 -4.78 9.38 16.27
C ASP A 300 -4.95 10.00 17.68
N ARG A 301 -3.95 9.78 18.54
CA ARG A 301 -3.86 10.21 19.95
C ARG A 301 -2.68 11.17 20.12
N GLY A 302 -2.97 12.45 20.41
CA GLY A 302 -1.95 13.45 20.74
C GLY A 302 -1.95 13.77 22.24
N ASP A 303 -0.81 14.23 22.75
CA ASP A 303 -0.62 14.77 24.09
C ASP A 303 -0.78 16.29 24.04
N LEU A 304 -1.99 16.76 24.32
CA LEU A 304 -2.35 18.18 24.28
C LEU A 304 -1.60 19.01 25.33
N ARG A 305 -1.11 18.38 26.42
CA ARG A 305 -0.32 19.08 27.43
C ARG A 305 1.06 19.40 26.89
N ARG A 306 1.72 18.43 26.26
CA ARG A 306 3.00 18.65 25.57
C ARG A 306 2.87 19.65 24.44
N LEU A 307 1.79 19.58 23.67
CA LEU A 307 1.51 20.57 22.63
C LEU A 307 1.41 21.99 23.22
N ALA A 308 0.65 22.15 24.30
CA ALA A 308 0.52 23.46 24.96
C ALA A 308 1.86 23.99 25.48
N VAL A 309 2.70 23.13 26.07
CA VAL A 309 4.05 23.49 26.48
C VAL A 309 4.88 23.96 25.29
N PHE A 310 4.91 23.20 24.18
CA PHE A 310 5.63 23.56 22.97
C PHE A 310 5.15 24.90 22.37
N VAL A 311 3.84 25.13 22.32
CA VAL A 311 3.27 26.39 21.81
C VAL A 311 3.64 27.56 22.71
N ASN A 312 3.66 27.37 24.03
CA ASN A 312 4.06 28.41 24.98
C ASN A 312 5.56 28.72 24.94
N GLU A 313 6.42 27.72 24.72
CA GLU A 313 7.86 27.91 24.50
C GLU A 313 8.17 28.73 23.24
N HIS A 314 7.25 28.75 22.28
CA HIS A 314 7.34 29.50 21.02
C HIS A 314 6.20 30.52 20.87
N ALA A 315 5.78 31.13 21.97
CA ALA A 315 4.56 31.96 22.04
C ALA A 315 4.51 33.08 20.99
N ASP A 316 5.64 33.74 20.71
CA ASP A 316 5.81 34.79 19.70
C ASP A 316 5.51 34.30 18.28
N ARG A 317 5.78 33.03 18.00
CA ARG A 317 5.56 32.38 16.71
C ARG A 317 4.20 31.72 16.56
N PHE A 318 3.37 31.68 17.60
CA PHE A 318 2.08 30.98 17.60
C PHE A 318 0.89 31.88 17.98
N GLU A 319 1.09 33.18 18.12
CA GLU A 319 0.04 34.12 18.55
C GLU A 319 -1.24 34.01 17.71
N ASP A 320 -1.10 33.96 16.38
CA ASP A 320 -2.20 33.81 15.42
C ASP A 320 -2.91 32.44 15.47
N LEU A 321 -2.25 31.42 16.05
CA LEU A 321 -2.75 30.06 16.17
C LEU A 321 -3.19 29.67 17.58
N ARG A 322 -3.13 30.59 18.56
CA ARG A 322 -3.70 30.37 19.91
C ARG A 322 -5.17 29.93 19.88
N PRO A 323 -6.05 30.57 19.07
CA PRO A 323 -7.44 30.12 18.97
C PRO A 323 -7.56 28.68 18.45
N ALA A 324 -6.66 28.24 17.57
CA ALA A 324 -6.65 26.86 17.06
C ALA A 324 -6.24 25.85 18.15
N LEU A 325 -5.31 26.22 19.04
CA LEU A 325 -4.95 25.41 20.21
C LEU A 325 -6.14 25.31 21.19
N ASP A 326 -6.79 26.43 21.48
CA ASP A 326 -7.94 26.48 22.40
C ASP A 326 -9.11 25.64 21.86
N GLU A 327 -9.41 25.76 20.56
CA GLU A 327 -10.42 24.93 19.88
C GLU A 327 -10.04 23.44 19.97
N LEU A 328 -8.77 23.10 19.72
CA LEU A 328 -8.29 21.72 19.76
C LEU A 328 -8.39 21.11 21.17
N GLN A 329 -8.06 21.87 22.21
CA GLN A 329 -8.15 21.43 23.61
C GLN A 329 -9.58 21.12 24.05
N GLN A 330 -10.58 21.72 23.42
CA GLN A 330 -11.99 21.42 23.66
C GLN A 330 -12.48 20.26 22.78
N THR A 331 -12.12 20.31 21.50
CA THR A 331 -12.65 19.44 20.46
C THR A 331 -12.11 18.00 20.57
N ASP A 332 -10.82 17.85 20.87
CA ASP A 332 -10.17 16.53 20.92
C ASP A 332 -10.69 15.65 22.07
N PRO A 333 -10.76 16.12 23.33
CA PRO A 333 -11.35 15.34 24.42
C PRO A 333 -12.83 15.03 24.20
N ALA A 334 -13.60 15.97 23.64
CA ALA A 334 -15.03 15.80 23.40
C ALA A 334 -15.32 14.65 22.43
N TYR A 335 -14.57 14.52 21.33
CA TYR A 335 -14.78 13.41 20.40
C TYR A 335 -14.26 12.08 20.97
N ARG A 336 -13.20 12.08 21.78
CA ARG A 336 -12.71 10.83 22.41
C ARG A 336 -13.68 10.31 23.46
N ALA A 337 -14.38 11.20 24.16
CA ALA A 337 -15.47 10.84 25.05
C ALA A 337 -16.71 10.31 24.31
N SER A 338 -16.81 10.52 22.98
CA SER A 338 -17.90 9.99 22.17
C SER A 338 -17.69 8.53 21.73
N LEU A 339 -16.62 7.87 22.17
CA LEU A 339 -16.29 6.48 21.85
C LEU A 339 -16.26 5.62 23.11
N PRO A 340 -16.70 4.34 23.04
CA PRO A 340 -16.55 3.42 24.16
C PRO A 340 -15.11 3.27 24.62
N ASP A 341 -14.19 3.13 23.66
CA ASP A 341 -12.73 3.07 23.86
C ASP A 341 -12.32 2.38 25.16
N VAL A 342 -12.65 1.10 25.28
CA VAL A 342 -12.38 0.30 26.47
C VAL A 342 -10.89 0.29 26.80
N THR A 343 -10.03 0.48 25.79
CA THR A 343 -8.58 0.50 25.98
C THR A 343 -8.08 1.70 26.79
N HIS A 344 -8.79 2.83 26.78
CA HIS A 344 -8.40 4.04 27.53
C HIS A 344 -9.39 4.41 28.63
N HIS A 345 -10.69 4.21 28.40
CA HIS A 345 -11.72 4.44 29.41
C HIS A 345 -11.82 3.28 30.40
N GLY A 346 -11.29 2.10 30.06
CA GLY A 346 -11.41 0.91 30.88
C GLY A 346 -12.88 0.55 31.11
N LEU A 347 -13.23 0.29 32.36
CA LEU A 347 -14.60 -0.01 32.77
C LEU A 347 -15.43 1.24 33.11
N ARG A 348 -14.87 2.46 32.99
CA ARG A 348 -15.56 3.71 33.33
C ARG A 348 -16.96 3.86 32.71
N PRO A 349 -17.23 3.46 31.46
CA PRO A 349 -18.58 3.53 30.90
C PRO A 349 -19.64 2.78 31.72
N LEU A 350 -19.27 1.82 32.58
CA LEU A 350 -20.20 1.10 33.43
C LEU A 350 -20.78 1.95 34.58
N TRP A 351 -20.07 2.98 35.05
CA TRP A 351 -20.53 3.85 36.15
C TRP A 351 -20.59 5.35 35.80
N ASP A 352 -19.77 5.85 34.88
CA ASP A 352 -19.74 7.27 34.47
C ASP A 352 -20.92 7.61 33.53
N GLY A 353 -21.98 8.20 34.12
CA GLY A 353 -23.20 8.57 33.39
C GLY A 353 -22.98 9.63 32.31
N ARG A 354 -22.04 10.55 32.51
CA ARG A 354 -21.71 11.60 31.53
C ARG A 354 -21.00 10.99 30.33
N LEU A 355 -20.03 10.11 30.56
CA LEU A 355 -19.34 9.39 29.50
C LEU A 355 -20.31 8.51 28.69
N ARG A 356 -21.24 7.80 29.34
CA ARG A 356 -22.29 7.04 28.63
C ARG A 356 -23.15 7.92 27.73
N ALA A 357 -23.53 9.11 28.21
CA ALA A 357 -24.31 10.05 27.41
C ALA A 357 -23.52 10.55 26.19
N SER A 358 -22.24 10.87 26.36
CA SER A 358 -21.35 11.25 25.25
C SER A 358 -21.17 10.12 24.24
N ILE A 359 -20.99 8.88 24.69
CA ILE A 359 -20.91 7.69 23.82
C ILE A 359 -22.21 7.51 23.03
N ALA A 360 -23.37 7.61 23.69
CA ALA A 360 -24.66 7.49 23.04
C ALA A 360 -24.87 8.60 21.98
N ASP A 361 -24.52 9.86 22.29
CA ASP A 361 -24.52 10.97 21.32
C ASP A 361 -23.65 10.64 20.09
N GLY A 362 -22.43 10.17 20.32
CA GLY A 362 -21.49 9.78 19.27
C GLY A 362 -22.04 8.69 18.34
N PHE A 363 -22.69 7.67 18.90
CA PHE A 363 -23.34 6.62 18.10
C PHE A 363 -24.52 7.14 17.30
N VAL A 364 -25.43 7.89 17.94
CA VAL A 364 -26.62 8.44 17.28
C VAL A 364 -26.23 9.37 16.14
N ARG A 365 -25.28 10.28 16.37
CA ARG A 365 -24.68 11.14 15.35
C ARG A 365 -24.06 10.32 14.22
N GLY A 366 -23.30 9.28 14.58
CA GLY A 366 -22.70 8.37 13.61
C GLY A 366 -23.72 7.55 12.82
N TRP A 367 -24.92 7.29 13.35
CA TRP A 367 -26.03 6.69 12.60
C TRP A 367 -26.65 7.69 11.62
N ARG A 368 -26.88 8.93 12.05
CA ARG A 368 -27.41 10.01 11.18
C ARG A 368 -26.47 10.29 10.00
N VAL A 369 -25.18 10.44 10.26
CA VAL A 369 -24.15 10.74 9.24
C VAL A 369 -23.99 9.59 8.24
N ARG A 370 -24.17 8.35 8.68
CA ARG A 370 -24.18 7.16 7.80
C ARG A 370 -25.54 6.86 7.20
N HIS A 371 -26.53 7.72 7.42
CA HIS A 371 -27.89 7.60 6.88
C HIS A 371 -28.59 6.30 7.30
N LEU A 372 -28.32 5.88 8.54
CA LEU A 372 -28.97 4.75 9.19
C LEU A 372 -30.21 5.18 9.99
N CYS A 373 -30.40 6.47 10.23
CA CYS A 373 -31.61 7.03 10.83
C CYS A 373 -31.92 8.41 10.26
N ASP A 374 -33.21 8.75 10.22
CA ASP A 374 -33.72 10.10 9.96
C ASP A 374 -33.73 10.97 11.24
N GLU A 375 -34.08 12.26 11.09
CA GLU A 375 -34.08 13.23 12.20
C GLU A 375 -35.09 12.89 13.31
N ARG A 376 -36.24 12.34 12.92
CA ARG A 376 -37.28 11.91 13.89
C ARG A 376 -36.76 10.76 14.76
N HIS A 377 -36.14 9.76 14.15
CA HIS A 377 -35.58 8.63 14.90
C HIS A 377 -34.32 9.03 15.67
N GLU A 378 -33.52 9.96 15.14
CA GLU A 378 -32.41 10.55 15.87
C GLU A 378 -32.88 11.14 17.21
N ALA A 379 -33.91 12.01 17.18
CA ALA A 379 -34.50 12.58 18.39
C ALA A 379 -35.06 11.49 19.32
N SER A 380 -35.70 10.46 18.76
CA SER A 380 -36.24 9.35 19.55
C SER A 380 -35.16 8.48 20.21
N PHE A 381 -33.99 8.31 19.61
CA PHE A 381 -32.88 7.56 20.20
C PHE A 381 -32.19 8.37 21.30
N ARG A 382 -32.18 9.70 21.19
CA ARG A 382 -31.66 10.60 22.21
C ARG A 382 -32.55 10.64 23.46
N SER A 383 -33.86 10.58 23.28
CA SER A 383 -34.82 10.63 24.40
C SER A 383 -35.08 9.28 25.06
N SER A 384 -34.81 8.15 24.39
CA SER A 384 -35.12 6.81 24.91
C SER A 384 -33.93 5.85 24.86
N ARG A 385 -33.41 5.50 26.05
CA ARG A 385 -32.32 4.52 26.21
C ARG A 385 -32.69 3.13 25.68
N ALA A 386 -33.93 2.69 25.87
CA ALA A 386 -34.40 1.39 25.40
C ALA A 386 -34.36 1.30 23.86
N LYS A 387 -34.85 2.34 23.17
CA LYS A 387 -34.80 2.41 21.70
C LYS A 387 -33.36 2.49 21.19
N PHE A 388 -32.52 3.28 21.84
CA PHE A 388 -31.09 3.32 21.53
C PHE A 388 -30.45 1.94 21.64
N LEU A 389 -30.66 1.23 22.76
CA LEU A 389 -30.04 -0.07 23.00
C LEU A 389 -30.54 -1.12 22.01
N ALA A 390 -31.85 -1.17 21.74
CA ALA A 390 -32.42 -2.05 20.73
C ALA A 390 -31.81 -1.77 19.33
N PHE A 391 -31.71 -0.50 18.94
CA PHE A 391 -31.11 -0.13 17.65
C PHE A 391 -29.61 -0.47 17.58
N PHE A 392 -28.88 -0.29 18.68
CA PHE A 392 -27.49 -0.68 18.80
C PHE A 392 -27.30 -2.20 18.64
N LEU A 393 -28.10 -3.01 19.34
CA LEU A 393 -28.05 -4.47 19.30
C LEU A 393 -28.40 -5.03 17.92
N LEU A 394 -29.38 -4.43 17.21
CA LEU A 394 -29.65 -4.80 15.82
C LEU A 394 -28.42 -4.65 14.93
N GLY A 395 -27.57 -3.64 15.20
CA GLY A 395 -26.31 -3.45 14.49
C GLY A 395 -25.24 -4.52 14.73
N ALA A 396 -25.41 -5.38 15.73
CA ALA A 396 -24.51 -6.50 16.00
C ALA A 396 -24.77 -7.71 15.08
N ILE A 397 -25.97 -7.82 14.49
CA ILE A 397 -26.33 -8.92 13.59
C ILE A 397 -25.58 -8.75 12.25
N PRO A 398 -24.69 -9.68 11.86
CA PRO A 398 -23.97 -9.60 10.60
C PRO A 398 -24.93 -9.57 9.41
N LEU A 399 -24.63 -8.74 8.41
CA LEU A 399 -25.40 -8.55 7.16
C LEU A 399 -26.83 -8.00 7.35
N LEU A 400 -27.68 -8.69 8.11
CA LEU A 400 -29.10 -8.36 8.33
C LEU A 400 -29.29 -7.13 9.22
N GLY A 401 -28.38 -6.88 10.16
CA GLY A 401 -28.49 -5.77 11.11
C GLY A 401 -28.51 -4.39 10.47
N ARG A 402 -27.91 -4.22 9.28
CA ARG A 402 -28.04 -2.98 8.51
C ARG A 402 -29.44 -2.83 7.92
N PHE A 403 -29.92 -3.88 7.25
CA PHE A 403 -31.24 -3.90 6.63
C PHE A 403 -32.34 -3.59 7.64
N LEU A 404 -32.34 -4.26 8.80
CA LEU A 404 -33.34 -4.05 9.85
C LEU A 404 -33.30 -2.63 10.43
N ARG A 405 -32.11 -2.04 10.56
CA ARG A 405 -31.97 -0.65 11.06
C ARG A 405 -32.47 0.37 10.04
N GLU A 406 -32.14 0.20 8.77
CA GLU A 406 -32.67 1.06 7.71
C GLU A 406 -34.19 0.92 7.59
N LEU A 407 -34.73 -0.30 7.69
CA LEU A 407 -36.17 -0.56 7.71
C LEU A 407 -36.84 0.04 8.95
N TRP A 408 -36.20 0.06 10.11
CA TRP A 408 -36.80 0.67 11.29
C TRP A 408 -36.72 2.21 11.25
N ALA A 409 -35.57 2.80 10.94
CA ALA A 409 -35.29 4.20 11.25
C ALA A 409 -35.13 5.13 10.04
N VAL A 410 -35.29 4.64 8.81
CA VAL A 410 -35.18 5.46 7.59
C VAL A 410 -36.47 5.40 6.79
N ASP A 411 -37.23 6.49 6.82
CA ASP A 411 -38.54 6.55 6.16
C ASP A 411 -38.50 6.28 4.65
N THR A 412 -37.54 6.88 3.96
CA THR A 412 -37.36 6.68 2.52
C THR A 412 -37.03 5.23 2.18
N TYR A 413 -36.31 4.53 3.06
CA TYR A 413 -35.99 3.11 2.88
C TYR A 413 -37.19 2.20 3.16
N ARG A 414 -38.00 2.50 4.18
CA ARG A 414 -39.29 1.80 4.40
C ARG A 414 -40.19 1.92 3.19
N ARG A 415 -40.38 3.13 2.68
CA ARG A 415 -41.17 3.36 1.46
C ARG A 415 -40.56 2.66 0.26
N HIS A 416 -39.23 2.65 0.13
CA HIS A 416 -38.55 1.88 -0.92
C HIS A 416 -38.89 0.39 -0.87
N VAL A 417 -38.79 -0.24 0.30
CA VAL A 417 -39.11 -1.67 0.49
C VAL A 417 -40.60 -1.92 0.26
N ALA A 418 -41.48 -1.10 0.83
CA ALA A 418 -42.92 -1.21 0.64
C ALA A 418 -43.31 -1.10 -0.84
N SER A 419 -42.85 -0.06 -1.55
CA SER A 419 -43.10 0.12 -2.98
C SER A 419 -42.50 -1.00 -3.83
N ALA A 420 -41.35 -1.56 -3.45
CA ALA A 420 -40.75 -2.70 -4.13
C ALA A 420 -41.57 -3.99 -3.96
N LEU A 421 -42.27 -4.15 -2.85
CA LEU A 421 -43.14 -5.31 -2.59
C LEU A 421 -44.54 -5.14 -3.18
N THR A 422 -45.05 -3.90 -3.26
CA THR A 422 -46.43 -3.62 -3.69
C THR A 422 -46.56 -3.22 -5.16
N SER A 423 -45.49 -2.70 -5.80
CA SER A 423 -45.51 -2.25 -7.18
C SER A 423 -44.43 -2.93 -8.01
N TRP A 424 -44.86 -3.79 -8.93
CA TRP A 424 -43.96 -4.45 -9.88
C TRP A 424 -43.19 -3.46 -10.75
N THR A 425 -43.86 -2.38 -11.19
CA THR A 425 -43.23 -1.30 -11.97
C THR A 425 -42.09 -0.64 -11.20
N TYR A 426 -42.33 -0.32 -9.93
CA TYR A 426 -41.30 0.26 -9.08
C TYR A 426 -40.15 -0.72 -8.83
N PHE A 427 -40.45 -1.97 -8.48
CA PHE A 427 -39.45 -3.02 -8.27
C PHE A 427 -38.51 -3.16 -9.48
N ARG A 428 -39.08 -3.24 -10.68
CA ARG A 428 -38.32 -3.31 -11.94
C ARG A 428 -37.44 -2.08 -12.13
N ASN A 429 -37.99 -0.89 -11.94
CA ASN A 429 -37.25 0.37 -12.09
C ASN A 429 -36.10 0.48 -11.07
N ALA A 430 -36.35 0.08 -9.82
CA ALA A 430 -35.35 0.04 -8.76
C ALA A 430 -34.22 -0.96 -9.05
N LEU A 431 -34.54 -2.14 -9.61
CA LEU A 431 -33.54 -3.11 -10.06
C LEU A 431 -32.70 -2.55 -11.22
N CYS A 432 -33.32 -1.91 -12.21
CA CYS A 432 -32.61 -1.24 -13.31
C CYS A 432 -31.68 -0.14 -12.80
N ALA A 433 -32.14 0.67 -11.84
CA ALA A 433 -31.29 1.69 -11.20
C ALA A 433 -30.12 1.05 -10.45
N ARG A 434 -30.36 -0.01 -9.67
CA ARG A 434 -29.31 -0.76 -8.93
C ARG A 434 -28.27 -1.37 -9.87
N GLN A 435 -28.71 -1.87 -11.02
CA GLN A 435 -27.87 -2.36 -12.09
C GLN A 435 -27.02 -1.23 -12.68
N ALA A 436 -27.63 -0.10 -13.03
CA ALA A 436 -26.94 1.04 -13.60
C ALA A 436 -25.86 1.59 -12.65
N GLU A 437 -26.15 1.70 -11.35
CA GLU A 437 -25.17 2.05 -10.31
C GLU A 437 -23.95 1.11 -10.32
N ALA A 438 -24.20 -0.21 -10.34
CA ALA A 438 -23.14 -1.20 -10.35
C ALA A 438 -22.32 -1.17 -11.65
N LEU A 439 -22.98 -0.94 -12.79
CA LEU A 439 -22.31 -0.81 -14.09
C LEU A 439 -21.42 0.43 -14.15
N LYS A 440 -21.81 1.55 -13.54
CA LYS A 440 -20.93 2.72 -13.36
C LYS A 440 -19.67 2.34 -12.59
N ASP A 441 -19.81 1.64 -11.48
CA ASP A 441 -18.66 1.19 -10.68
C ASP A 441 -17.77 0.18 -11.44
N TRP A 442 -18.38 -0.74 -12.19
CA TRP A 442 -17.64 -1.72 -12.99
C TRP A 442 -16.86 -1.06 -14.11
N HIS A 443 -17.47 -0.10 -14.80
CA HIS A 443 -16.83 0.70 -15.82
C HIS A 443 -15.63 1.48 -15.24
N ARG A 444 -15.85 2.19 -14.13
CA ARG A 444 -14.81 2.96 -13.40
C ARG A 444 -13.63 2.11 -12.95
N GLN A 445 -13.87 0.87 -12.58
CA GLN A 445 -12.83 -0.09 -12.14
C GLN A 445 -12.16 -0.81 -13.33
N GLY A 446 -12.61 -0.58 -14.56
CA GLY A 446 -12.11 -1.28 -15.74
C GLY A 446 -12.54 -2.75 -15.80
N ARG A 447 -13.58 -3.16 -15.06
CA ARG A 447 -14.17 -4.51 -15.09
C ARG A 447 -14.85 -4.80 -16.43
N ARG A 448 -15.37 -3.77 -17.08
CA ARG A 448 -16.13 -3.86 -18.35
C ARG A 448 -15.82 -2.65 -19.22
N GLY A 449 -15.68 -2.85 -20.52
CA GLY A 449 -15.53 -1.77 -21.50
C GLY A 449 -16.87 -1.14 -21.91
N ASP A 450 -16.83 -0.04 -22.66
CA ASP A 450 -18.00 0.76 -23.04
C ASP A 450 -19.11 -0.09 -23.69
N GLU A 451 -18.79 -0.84 -24.75
CA GLU A 451 -19.77 -1.71 -25.44
C GLU A 451 -20.38 -2.77 -24.52
N ALA A 452 -19.59 -3.32 -23.60
CA ALA A 452 -20.03 -4.36 -22.69
C ALA A 452 -20.98 -3.80 -21.62
N VAL A 453 -20.69 -2.59 -21.14
CA VAL A 453 -21.55 -1.85 -20.21
C VAL A 453 -22.88 -1.49 -20.88
N ALA A 454 -22.85 -0.97 -22.11
CA ALA A 454 -24.07 -0.63 -22.85
C ALA A 454 -24.97 -1.86 -23.04
N ARG A 455 -24.41 -2.99 -23.49
CA ARG A 455 -25.16 -4.25 -23.65
C ARG A 455 -25.71 -4.79 -22.33
N LEU A 456 -24.97 -4.66 -21.24
CA LEU A 456 -25.45 -5.11 -19.93
C LEU A 456 -26.59 -4.22 -19.45
N ALA A 457 -26.51 -2.89 -19.66
CA ALA A 457 -27.57 -1.96 -19.29
C ALA A 457 -28.90 -2.27 -19.98
N GLU A 458 -28.87 -2.71 -21.24
CA GLU A 458 -30.07 -3.12 -21.99
C GLU A 458 -30.59 -4.52 -21.63
N ARG A 459 -29.77 -5.39 -21.01
CA ARG A 459 -30.11 -6.80 -20.76
C ARG A 459 -29.88 -7.19 -19.28
N PRO A 460 -30.81 -6.82 -18.37
CA PRO A 460 -30.68 -7.05 -16.92
C PRO A 460 -30.40 -8.50 -16.52
N TRP A 461 -30.98 -9.47 -17.21
CA TRP A 461 -30.81 -10.90 -16.92
C TRP A 461 -29.37 -11.39 -17.11
N ARG A 462 -28.54 -10.72 -17.93
CA ARG A 462 -27.12 -11.06 -18.11
C ARG A 462 -26.23 -10.47 -17.02
N PHE A 463 -26.68 -9.40 -16.37
CA PHE A 463 -25.92 -8.69 -15.36
C PHE A 463 -25.88 -9.44 -14.03
N TRP A 464 -27.03 -9.89 -13.53
CA TRP A 464 -27.13 -10.47 -12.18
C TRP A 464 -26.30 -11.73 -11.96
N PRO A 465 -26.22 -12.71 -12.89
CA PRO A 465 -25.33 -13.85 -12.74
C PRO A 465 -23.86 -13.43 -12.61
N GLN A 466 -23.41 -12.44 -13.40
CA GLN A 466 -22.04 -11.90 -13.31
C GLN A 466 -21.82 -11.15 -11.99
N ALA A 467 -22.85 -10.47 -11.48
CA ALA A 467 -22.77 -9.74 -10.23
C ALA A 467 -22.57 -10.65 -9.00
N VAL A 468 -23.04 -11.89 -9.05
CA VAL A 468 -22.87 -12.88 -7.98
C VAL A 468 -21.60 -13.72 -8.15
N THR A 469 -21.19 -13.98 -9.39
CA THR A 469 -20.03 -14.83 -9.70
C THR A 469 -18.76 -14.03 -9.95
N LEU A 470 -18.68 -13.34 -11.09
CA LEU A 470 -17.46 -12.68 -11.57
C LEU A 470 -17.11 -11.39 -10.82
N ALA A 471 -18.09 -10.74 -10.18
CA ALA A 471 -17.83 -9.50 -9.44
C ALA A 471 -16.88 -9.69 -8.25
N LEU A 472 -16.79 -10.92 -7.71
CA LEU A 472 -15.85 -11.29 -6.64
C LEU A 472 -14.39 -11.28 -7.11
N LEU A 473 -14.15 -11.44 -8.42
CA LEU A 473 -12.80 -11.44 -8.97
C LEU A 473 -12.20 -10.03 -9.02
N PRO A 474 -10.86 -9.90 -9.03
CA PRO A 474 -10.20 -8.63 -9.31
C PRO A 474 -10.63 -8.06 -10.67
N PRO A 475 -10.62 -6.72 -10.85
CA PRO A 475 -11.21 -6.10 -12.03
C PRO A 475 -10.71 -6.61 -13.38
N SER A 476 -9.40 -6.80 -13.52
CA SER A 476 -8.78 -7.30 -14.75
C SER A 476 -9.20 -8.73 -15.10
N TRP A 477 -9.33 -9.59 -14.08
CA TRP A 477 -9.78 -10.98 -14.25
C TRP A 477 -11.25 -11.07 -14.61
N HIS A 478 -12.08 -10.23 -13.98
CA HIS A 478 -13.48 -10.11 -14.37
C HIS A 478 -13.58 -9.73 -15.86
N ARG A 479 -12.88 -8.69 -16.32
CA ARG A 479 -12.92 -8.28 -17.73
C ARG A 479 -12.41 -9.38 -18.66
N PHE A 480 -11.29 -10.02 -18.31
CA PHE A 480 -10.70 -11.09 -19.10
C PHE A 480 -11.67 -12.25 -19.32
N LEU A 481 -12.32 -12.76 -18.27
CA LEU A 481 -13.26 -13.87 -18.41
C LEU A 481 -14.58 -13.46 -19.08
N ALA A 482 -14.99 -12.20 -18.90
CA ALA A 482 -16.31 -11.76 -19.33
C ALA A 482 -16.33 -11.11 -20.73
N GLU A 483 -15.18 -10.77 -21.31
CA GLU A 483 -15.05 -10.17 -22.65
C GLU A 483 -14.07 -10.97 -23.53
N PRO A 484 -14.53 -11.96 -24.32
CA PRO A 484 -13.65 -12.78 -25.16
C PRO A 484 -12.80 -11.98 -26.15
N ARG A 485 -13.34 -10.89 -26.71
CA ARG A 485 -12.58 -9.97 -27.58
C ARG A 485 -11.45 -9.28 -26.84
N PHE A 486 -11.69 -8.83 -25.61
CA PHE A 486 -10.65 -8.22 -24.78
C PHE A 486 -9.63 -9.28 -24.36
N ALA A 487 -10.06 -10.48 -23.98
CA ALA A 487 -9.16 -11.60 -23.66
C ALA A 487 -8.25 -11.93 -24.84
N TRP A 488 -8.83 -12.16 -26.02
CA TRP A 488 -8.08 -12.44 -27.24
C TRP A 488 -7.16 -11.29 -27.63
N THR A 489 -7.64 -10.04 -27.58
CA THR A 489 -6.80 -8.88 -27.90
C THR A 489 -5.68 -8.69 -26.87
N SER A 490 -5.95 -8.96 -25.59
CA SER A 490 -4.93 -8.89 -24.53
C SER A 490 -3.89 -9.98 -24.70
N VAL A 491 -4.30 -11.23 -25.00
CA VAL A 491 -3.39 -12.34 -25.31
C VAL A 491 -2.61 -12.02 -26.59
N LYS A 492 -3.28 -11.66 -27.68
CA LYS A 492 -2.64 -11.31 -28.96
C LYS A 492 -1.68 -10.12 -28.82
N ARG A 493 -2.03 -9.08 -28.06
CA ARG A 493 -1.16 -7.94 -27.78
C ARG A 493 0.02 -8.34 -26.91
N THR A 494 -0.20 -9.15 -25.88
CA THR A 494 0.86 -9.59 -24.96
C THR A 494 1.82 -10.55 -25.67
N VAL A 495 1.30 -11.61 -26.29
CA VAL A 495 2.06 -12.63 -27.02
C VAL A 495 2.64 -12.04 -28.30
N GLY A 496 1.84 -11.36 -29.12
CA GLY A 496 2.30 -10.72 -30.36
C GLY A 496 3.29 -9.60 -30.10
N GLY A 497 3.06 -8.77 -29.09
CA GLY A 497 4.01 -7.76 -28.62
C GLY A 497 5.30 -8.39 -28.11
N PHE A 498 5.22 -9.51 -27.38
CA PHE A 498 6.40 -10.26 -26.94
C PHE A 498 7.17 -10.88 -28.12
N ILE A 499 6.47 -11.47 -29.10
CA ILE A 499 7.08 -12.04 -30.31
C ILE A 499 7.74 -10.93 -31.14
N LEU A 500 7.07 -9.80 -31.35
CA LEU A 500 7.62 -8.63 -32.02
C LEU A 500 8.84 -8.11 -31.26
N PHE A 501 8.76 -8.02 -29.93
CA PHE A 501 9.89 -7.63 -29.10
C PHE A 501 11.08 -8.58 -29.25
N MET A 502 10.87 -9.88 -29.39
CA MET A 502 11.94 -10.85 -29.63
C MET A 502 12.51 -10.76 -31.06
N LYS A 503 11.65 -10.61 -32.07
CA LYS A 503 12.05 -10.71 -33.49
C LYS A 503 12.53 -9.40 -34.11
N ASP A 504 11.92 -8.27 -33.76
CA ASP A 504 12.13 -6.97 -34.41
C ASP A 504 13.07 -6.06 -33.59
N PRO A 505 14.30 -5.80 -34.06
CA PRO A 505 15.23 -4.89 -33.39
C PRO A 505 14.78 -3.43 -33.33
N ASP A 506 14.02 -2.94 -34.32
CA ASP A 506 13.55 -1.56 -34.37
C ASP A 506 12.32 -1.34 -33.49
N PHE A 507 11.50 -2.38 -33.31
CA PHE A 507 10.48 -2.40 -32.26
C PHE A 507 11.10 -2.23 -30.88
N ARG A 508 12.17 -2.98 -30.56
CA ARG A 508 12.90 -2.83 -29.27
C ARG A 508 13.51 -1.44 -29.12
N ARG A 509 14.05 -0.86 -30.19
CA ARG A 509 14.60 0.50 -30.19
C ARG A 509 13.52 1.52 -29.84
N ARG A 510 12.42 1.55 -30.58
CA ARG A 510 11.30 2.48 -30.31
C ARG A 510 10.72 2.32 -28.92
N TRP A 511 10.53 1.07 -28.48
CA TRP A 511 10.08 0.77 -27.13
C TRP A 511 11.02 1.35 -26.07
N LEU A 512 12.33 1.28 -26.27
CA LEU A 512 13.30 1.87 -25.36
C LEU A 512 13.31 3.40 -25.41
N GLU A 513 13.25 3.98 -26.62
CA GLU A 513 13.16 5.43 -26.83
C GLU A 513 11.96 6.03 -26.08
N GLU A 514 10.78 5.41 -26.20
CA GLU A 514 9.57 5.82 -25.47
C GLU A 514 9.77 5.81 -23.95
N ILE A 515 10.51 4.84 -23.41
CA ILE A 515 10.76 4.77 -21.96
C ILE A 515 11.74 5.87 -21.53
N ILE A 516 12.74 6.17 -22.34
CA ILE A 516 13.69 7.26 -22.08
C ILE A 516 12.95 8.60 -22.11
N ASP A 517 12.09 8.82 -23.11
CA ASP A 517 11.28 10.03 -23.27
C ASP A 517 10.24 10.18 -22.13
N GLU A 518 9.63 9.08 -21.67
CA GLU A 518 8.76 9.08 -20.48
C GLU A 518 9.54 9.35 -19.18
N GLY A 519 10.75 8.79 -19.06
CA GLY A 519 11.66 9.03 -17.94
C GLY A 519 12.05 10.50 -17.81
N HIS A 520 12.28 11.18 -18.94
CA HIS A 520 12.55 12.62 -18.97
C HIS A 520 11.33 13.45 -18.58
N ARG A 521 10.17 13.19 -19.20
CA ARG A 521 8.92 13.91 -18.89
C ARG A 521 8.46 13.76 -17.42
N SER A 522 8.74 12.62 -16.81
CA SER A 522 8.40 12.35 -15.41
C SER A 522 9.44 12.89 -14.41
N GLY A 523 10.54 13.49 -14.89
CA GLY A 523 11.64 13.97 -14.05
C GLY A 523 12.51 12.86 -13.45
N ALA A 524 12.37 11.62 -13.93
CA ALA A 524 13.21 10.49 -13.55
C ALA A 524 14.60 10.52 -14.22
N LEU A 525 14.74 11.26 -15.32
CA LEU A 525 16.01 11.61 -15.95
C LEU A 525 16.18 13.13 -15.91
N SER A 526 17.39 13.60 -15.57
CA SER A 526 17.79 15.00 -15.80
C SER A 526 18.00 15.26 -17.29
N ASP A 527 18.05 16.54 -17.68
CA ASP A 527 18.31 16.94 -19.07
C ASP A 527 19.65 16.41 -19.58
N GLN A 528 20.68 16.42 -18.73
CA GLN A 528 21.99 15.87 -19.05
C GLN A 528 21.93 14.36 -19.27
N GLU A 529 21.28 13.61 -18.38
CA GLU A 529 21.13 12.16 -18.51
C GLU A 529 20.30 11.78 -19.75
N TYR A 530 19.29 12.56 -20.08
CA TYR A 530 18.49 12.37 -21.29
C TYR A 530 19.33 12.57 -22.55
N ALA A 531 20.08 13.67 -22.64
CA ALA A 531 20.95 13.97 -23.77
C ALA A 531 22.04 12.89 -23.96
N GLU A 532 22.55 12.31 -22.87
CA GLU A 532 23.54 11.23 -22.95
C GLU A 532 22.92 9.88 -23.36
N LEU A 533 21.74 9.56 -22.83
CA LEU A 533 21.13 8.23 -22.97
C LEU A 533 20.33 8.08 -24.27
N ARG A 534 19.64 9.13 -24.70
CA ARG A 534 18.72 9.08 -25.86
C ARG A 534 19.39 8.64 -27.17
N PRO A 535 20.62 9.09 -27.51
CA PRO A 535 21.34 8.59 -28.69
C PRO A 535 21.79 7.13 -28.56
N LYS A 536 22.12 6.69 -27.33
CA LYS A 536 22.58 5.33 -27.02
C LYS A 536 21.47 4.28 -27.12
N ALA A 537 20.20 4.66 -27.22
CA ALA A 537 19.09 3.72 -27.43
C ALA A 537 19.27 2.85 -28.69
N SER A 538 20.05 3.33 -29.67
CA SER A 538 20.36 2.61 -30.91
C SER A 538 21.46 1.57 -30.77
N ASP A 539 22.18 1.52 -29.64
CA ASP A 539 23.37 0.69 -29.43
C ASP A 539 23.08 -0.82 -29.61
N PRO A 540 23.84 -1.54 -30.46
CA PRO A 540 23.69 -2.98 -30.68
C PRO A 540 23.77 -3.82 -29.39
N TYR A 541 24.56 -3.39 -28.41
CA TYR A 541 24.68 -4.07 -27.12
C TYR A 541 23.37 -3.96 -26.32
N ILE A 542 22.77 -2.77 -26.24
CA ILE A 542 21.50 -2.55 -25.53
C ILE A 542 20.37 -3.36 -26.20
N ARG A 543 20.34 -3.42 -27.53
CA ARG A 543 19.35 -4.24 -28.25
C ARG A 543 19.47 -5.73 -27.93
N THR A 544 20.72 -6.21 -27.79
CA THR A 544 21.01 -7.60 -27.41
C THR A 544 20.64 -7.85 -25.95
N TYR A 545 20.94 -6.92 -25.06
CA TYR A 545 20.49 -6.97 -23.67
C TYR A 545 18.96 -7.07 -23.56
N LEU A 546 18.21 -6.23 -24.27
CA LEU A 546 16.75 -6.24 -24.23
C LEU A 546 16.19 -7.58 -24.71
N LEU A 547 16.73 -8.11 -25.82
CA LEU A 547 16.41 -9.46 -26.30
C LEU A 547 16.66 -10.51 -25.21
N CYS A 548 17.77 -10.38 -24.50
CA CYS A 548 18.15 -11.29 -23.45
C CYS A 548 17.24 -11.24 -22.22
N VAL A 549 16.83 -10.05 -21.77
CA VAL A 549 15.82 -9.89 -20.71
C VAL A 549 14.50 -10.53 -21.09
N ALA A 550 14.05 -10.35 -22.34
CA ALA A 550 12.83 -10.98 -22.82
C ALA A 550 12.96 -12.51 -22.90
N GLY A 551 14.10 -13.04 -23.36
CA GLY A 551 14.40 -14.47 -23.30
C GLY A 551 14.32 -15.02 -21.87
N HIS A 552 14.91 -14.31 -20.90
CA HIS A 552 14.82 -14.67 -19.48
C HIS A 552 13.38 -14.71 -18.98
N LEU A 553 12.55 -13.75 -19.37
CA LEU A 553 11.13 -13.73 -19.03
C LEU A 553 10.37 -14.93 -19.65
N ALA A 554 10.67 -15.29 -20.91
CA ALA A 554 10.08 -16.47 -21.56
C ALA A 554 10.45 -17.78 -20.87
N THR A 555 11.60 -17.85 -20.19
CA THR A 555 12.02 -19.05 -19.47
C THR A 555 11.42 -19.22 -18.08
N LEU A 556 10.81 -18.17 -17.50
CA LEU A 556 10.23 -18.24 -16.15
C LEU A 556 9.19 -19.36 -15.97
N PRO A 557 8.22 -19.57 -16.88
CA PRO A 557 7.19 -20.60 -16.70
C PRO A 557 7.65 -22.02 -17.04
N ILE A 558 8.88 -22.22 -17.57
CA ILE A 558 9.33 -23.53 -18.09
C ILE A 558 9.28 -24.61 -17.00
N THR A 559 9.63 -24.28 -15.76
CA THR A 559 9.62 -25.27 -14.67
C THR A 559 8.18 -25.75 -14.38
N GLN A 560 7.22 -24.83 -14.43
CA GLN A 560 5.80 -25.11 -14.26
C GLN A 560 5.27 -25.92 -15.44
N ILE A 561 5.64 -25.56 -16.67
CA ILE A 561 5.27 -26.29 -17.89
C ILE A 561 5.78 -27.73 -17.81
N VAL A 562 7.07 -27.94 -17.47
CA VAL A 562 7.65 -29.28 -17.31
C VAL A 562 6.90 -30.09 -16.24
N SER A 563 6.56 -29.47 -15.10
CA SER A 563 5.81 -30.17 -14.04
C SER A 563 4.41 -30.60 -14.50
N VAL A 564 3.70 -29.76 -15.26
CA VAL A 564 2.37 -30.08 -15.80
C VAL A 564 2.48 -31.14 -16.90
N LEU A 565 3.45 -31.02 -17.81
CA LEU A 565 3.70 -32.02 -18.85
C LEU A 565 4.02 -33.39 -18.25
N PHE A 566 4.80 -33.44 -17.17
CA PHE A 566 5.07 -34.70 -16.47
C PHE A 566 3.81 -35.29 -15.82
N ALA A 567 2.92 -34.46 -15.26
CA ALA A 567 1.65 -34.94 -14.75
C ALA A 567 0.72 -35.46 -15.86
N VAL A 568 0.68 -34.80 -17.00
CA VAL A 568 -0.05 -35.29 -18.19
C VAL A 568 0.54 -36.62 -18.66
N TYR A 569 1.87 -36.74 -18.71
CA TYR A 569 2.56 -37.99 -19.02
C TYR A 569 2.20 -39.10 -18.01
N ALA A 570 2.22 -38.80 -16.71
CA ALA A 570 1.85 -39.77 -15.67
C ALA A 570 0.38 -40.26 -15.81
N LEU A 571 -0.52 -39.35 -16.17
CA LEU A 571 -1.94 -39.66 -16.42
C LEU A 571 -2.10 -40.61 -17.61
N PHE A 572 -1.45 -40.31 -18.75
CA PHE A 572 -1.67 -41.05 -19.99
C PHE A 572 -0.75 -42.26 -20.20
N HIS A 573 0.43 -42.29 -19.59
CA HIS A 573 1.45 -43.33 -19.84
C HIS A 573 1.78 -44.16 -18.61
N LEU A 574 1.58 -43.64 -17.40
CA LEU A 574 1.76 -44.39 -16.15
C LEU A 574 0.42 -44.88 -15.55
N GLY A 575 -0.70 -44.62 -16.23
CA GLY A 575 -2.05 -45.04 -15.81
C GLY A 575 -2.51 -44.45 -14.48
N LYS A 576 -1.92 -43.33 -14.04
CA LYS A 576 -2.22 -42.72 -12.73
C LYS A 576 -3.51 -41.91 -12.78
N THR A 577 -4.19 -41.82 -11.65
CA THR A 577 -5.40 -40.97 -11.53
C THR A 577 -5.05 -39.48 -11.64
N TRP A 578 -6.06 -38.63 -11.88
CA TRP A 578 -5.87 -37.17 -11.92
C TRP A 578 -5.25 -36.63 -10.63
N GLN A 579 -5.66 -37.14 -9.46
CA GLN A 579 -5.11 -36.73 -8.16
C GLN A 579 -3.64 -37.13 -8.01
N GLU A 580 -3.28 -38.37 -8.34
CA GLU A 580 -1.89 -38.84 -8.26
C GLU A 580 -0.98 -38.08 -9.23
N SER A 581 -1.45 -37.86 -10.45
CA SER A 581 -0.74 -37.07 -11.46
C SER A 581 -0.51 -35.62 -11.01
N MET A 582 -1.51 -34.97 -10.42
CA MET A 582 -1.34 -33.65 -9.82
C MET A 582 -0.40 -33.66 -8.62
N ALA A 583 -0.38 -34.74 -7.83
CA ALA A 583 0.58 -34.90 -6.73
C ALA A 583 2.03 -34.97 -7.26
N TYR A 584 2.27 -35.62 -8.40
CA TYR A 584 3.59 -35.58 -9.06
C TYR A 584 3.97 -34.17 -9.53
N ALA A 585 3.05 -33.42 -10.16
CA ALA A 585 3.32 -32.02 -10.53
C ALA A 585 3.69 -31.16 -9.32
N VAL A 586 2.91 -31.26 -8.23
CA VAL A 586 3.19 -30.54 -6.98
C VAL A 586 4.51 -30.98 -6.37
N GLY A 587 4.81 -32.28 -6.37
CA GLY A 587 6.07 -32.84 -5.87
C GLY A 587 7.29 -32.35 -6.66
N ILE A 588 7.20 -32.30 -7.99
CA ILE A 588 8.25 -31.76 -8.87
C ILE A 588 8.44 -30.26 -8.63
N LEU A 589 7.34 -29.50 -8.50
CA LEU A 589 7.41 -28.08 -8.16
C LEU A 589 8.08 -27.88 -6.81
N ALA A 590 7.69 -28.64 -5.79
CA ALA A 590 8.26 -28.59 -4.45
C ALA A 590 9.75 -28.95 -4.44
N LEU A 591 10.16 -30.00 -5.17
CA LEU A 591 11.56 -30.37 -5.35
C LEU A 591 12.36 -29.22 -5.96
N PHE A 592 11.88 -28.64 -7.06
CA PHE A 592 12.57 -27.51 -7.66
C PHE A 592 12.47 -26.23 -6.82
N GLN A 593 11.58 -26.12 -5.82
CA GLN A 593 11.58 -25.00 -4.88
C GLN A 593 12.73 -25.03 -3.88
N VAL A 594 13.39 -26.16 -3.67
CA VAL A 594 14.58 -26.26 -2.80
C VAL A 594 15.89 -26.36 -3.58
N MET A 595 15.84 -26.68 -4.87
CA MET A 595 17.03 -26.80 -5.72
C MET A 595 17.46 -25.43 -6.29
N PRO A 596 18.77 -25.11 -6.31
CA PRO A 596 19.29 -23.88 -6.89
C PRO A 596 19.21 -23.86 -8.43
N VAL A 597 18.98 -25.02 -9.06
CA VAL A 597 18.86 -25.21 -10.51
C VAL A 597 17.51 -25.84 -10.81
N SER A 598 16.86 -25.39 -11.89
CA SER A 598 15.59 -25.93 -12.39
C SER A 598 15.60 -26.01 -13.91
N PRO A 599 14.65 -26.72 -14.54
CA PRO A 599 14.54 -26.77 -16.00
C PRO A 599 14.52 -25.37 -16.62
N GLY A 600 13.77 -24.44 -16.03
CA GLY A 600 13.74 -23.05 -16.49
C GLY A 600 15.08 -22.32 -16.35
N SER A 601 15.85 -22.55 -15.27
CA SER A 601 17.16 -21.90 -15.11
C SER A 601 18.22 -22.49 -16.05
N VAL A 602 18.15 -23.79 -16.35
CA VAL A 602 19.00 -24.44 -17.37
C VAL A 602 18.68 -23.88 -18.75
N SER A 603 17.40 -23.83 -19.15
CA SER A 603 16.98 -23.24 -20.44
C SER A 603 17.46 -21.79 -20.57
N ARG A 604 17.38 -21.02 -19.49
CA ARG A 604 17.85 -19.64 -19.43
C ARG A 604 19.36 -19.52 -19.61
N GLY A 605 20.15 -20.33 -18.92
CA GLY A 605 21.61 -20.37 -19.07
C GLY A 605 22.04 -20.77 -20.47
N LEU A 606 21.44 -21.83 -21.03
CA LEU A 606 21.67 -22.27 -22.40
C LEU A 606 21.30 -21.19 -23.43
N PHE A 607 20.21 -20.47 -23.20
CA PHE A 607 19.83 -19.33 -24.04
C PHE A 607 20.91 -18.23 -24.03
N VAL A 608 21.50 -17.89 -22.88
CA VAL A 608 22.62 -16.93 -22.81
C VAL A 608 23.83 -17.42 -23.59
N ILE A 609 24.22 -18.69 -23.40
CA ILE A 609 25.34 -19.30 -24.12
C ILE A 609 25.08 -19.24 -25.64
N GLY A 610 23.85 -19.54 -26.07
CA GLY A 610 23.45 -19.42 -27.46
C GLY A 610 23.61 -18.00 -28.00
N VAL A 611 23.22 -16.98 -27.23
CA VAL A 611 23.43 -15.57 -27.60
C VAL A 611 24.92 -15.22 -27.66
N MET A 612 25.73 -15.68 -26.70
CA MET A 612 27.18 -15.45 -26.68
C MET A 612 27.87 -16.00 -27.93
N ILE A 613 27.51 -17.22 -28.33
CA ILE A 613 28.03 -17.88 -29.54
C ILE A 613 27.55 -17.13 -30.78
N ALA A 614 26.25 -16.85 -30.90
CA ALA A 614 25.67 -16.20 -32.07
C ALA A 614 26.19 -14.76 -32.27
N LYS A 615 26.48 -14.05 -31.19
CA LYS A 615 27.03 -12.68 -31.22
C LYS A 615 28.55 -12.63 -31.16
N ARG A 616 29.23 -13.78 -31.05
CA ARG A 616 30.68 -13.89 -30.84
C ARG A 616 31.20 -12.96 -29.73
N ASN A 617 30.42 -12.79 -28.66
CA ASN A 617 30.72 -11.87 -27.57
C ASN A 617 30.66 -12.60 -26.23
N PHE A 618 31.80 -13.15 -25.80
CA PHE A 618 31.89 -13.92 -24.57
C PHE A 618 32.21 -13.05 -23.36
N ARG A 619 33.01 -12.00 -23.56
CA ARG A 619 33.47 -11.12 -22.48
C ARG A 619 32.32 -10.28 -21.91
N ASP A 620 31.45 -9.75 -22.76
CA ASP A 620 30.40 -8.83 -22.31
C ASP A 620 29.14 -9.53 -21.76
N PHE A 621 29.08 -10.87 -21.78
CA PHE A 621 27.93 -11.63 -21.27
C PHE A 621 28.31 -12.71 -20.25
N TRP A 622 29.59 -12.81 -19.86
CA TRP A 622 30.09 -13.84 -18.96
C TRP A 622 29.38 -13.87 -17.60
N VAL A 623 29.17 -12.71 -16.98
CA VAL A 623 28.46 -12.60 -15.69
C VAL A 623 27.01 -13.10 -15.83
N ALA A 624 26.33 -12.70 -16.90
CA ALA A 624 24.98 -13.16 -17.19
C ALA A 624 24.93 -14.68 -17.42
N ALA A 625 25.93 -15.25 -18.11
CA ALA A 625 26.00 -16.68 -18.41
C ALA A 625 26.08 -17.53 -17.13
N VAL A 626 26.95 -17.14 -16.19
CA VAL A 626 27.12 -17.84 -14.91
C VAL A 626 25.87 -17.70 -14.04
N ILE A 627 25.33 -16.49 -13.90
CA ILE A 627 24.19 -16.22 -13.01
C ILE A 627 22.90 -16.89 -13.54
N SER A 628 22.72 -16.98 -14.86
CA SER A 628 21.47 -17.43 -15.50
C SER A 628 21.04 -18.86 -15.15
N PHE A 629 22.00 -19.74 -14.85
CA PHE A 629 21.74 -21.12 -14.42
C PHE A 629 21.15 -21.22 -13.01
N TRP A 630 21.26 -20.16 -12.20
CA TRP A 630 20.67 -20.12 -10.88
C TRP A 630 19.18 -19.79 -10.97
N LYS A 631 18.31 -20.61 -10.39
CA LYS A 631 16.86 -20.41 -10.35
C LYS A 631 16.46 -19.05 -9.77
N TYR A 632 16.88 -18.76 -8.54
CA TYR A 632 16.39 -17.62 -7.74
C TYR A 632 16.93 -16.26 -8.17
N VAL A 633 18.10 -16.21 -8.81
CA VAL A 633 18.73 -14.94 -9.20
C VAL A 633 19.03 -14.86 -10.70
N GLY A 634 18.86 -15.95 -11.44
CA GLY A 634 19.23 -16.02 -12.86
C GLY A 634 18.50 -15.04 -13.78
N TYR A 635 17.28 -14.60 -13.41
CA TYR A 635 16.56 -13.58 -14.18
C TYR A 635 17.23 -12.20 -14.11
N LEU A 636 18.12 -11.99 -13.14
CA LEU A 636 18.85 -10.75 -12.92
C LEU A 636 20.22 -10.73 -13.61
N GLY A 637 20.65 -11.84 -14.21
CA GLY A 637 21.99 -11.92 -14.83
C GLY A 637 22.25 -10.79 -15.83
N PHE A 638 21.26 -10.47 -16.67
CA PHE A 638 21.35 -9.36 -17.61
C PHE A 638 21.20 -7.99 -16.96
N PRO A 639 20.22 -7.74 -16.07
CA PRO A 639 20.14 -6.49 -15.33
C PRO A 639 21.44 -6.13 -14.60
N VAL A 640 22.03 -7.09 -13.89
CA VAL A 640 23.34 -6.95 -13.22
C VAL A 640 24.46 -6.66 -14.24
N GLN A 641 24.44 -7.33 -15.39
CA GLN A 641 25.42 -7.07 -16.45
C GLN A 641 25.26 -5.65 -17.03
N MET A 642 24.04 -5.16 -17.24
CA MET A 642 23.79 -3.81 -17.79
C MET A 642 24.27 -2.69 -16.88
N VAL A 643 24.11 -2.87 -15.58
CA VAL A 643 24.60 -1.94 -14.58
C VAL A 643 26.09 -1.63 -14.77
N THR A 644 26.88 -2.60 -15.22
CA THR A 644 28.32 -2.40 -15.42
C THR A 644 28.69 -1.50 -16.60
N ARG A 645 27.77 -1.29 -17.56
CA ARG A 645 28.04 -0.63 -18.85
C ARG A 645 27.12 0.56 -19.16
N TYR A 646 25.85 0.49 -18.78
CA TYR A 646 24.86 1.56 -18.93
C TYR A 646 24.09 1.76 -17.62
N PRO A 647 24.74 2.33 -16.58
CA PRO A 647 24.12 2.49 -15.27
C PRO A 647 22.84 3.34 -15.34
N VAL A 648 22.84 4.48 -16.04
CA VAL A 648 21.65 5.35 -16.16
C VAL A 648 20.45 4.61 -16.77
N LEU A 649 20.68 3.78 -17.79
CA LEU A 649 19.63 2.96 -18.39
C LEU A 649 19.13 1.88 -17.43
N ALA A 650 20.06 1.22 -16.73
CA ALA A 650 19.74 0.21 -15.74
C ALA A 650 18.86 0.79 -14.62
N ARG A 651 19.15 2.01 -14.15
CA ARG A 651 18.34 2.78 -13.19
C ARG A 651 16.91 3.02 -13.67
N LEU A 652 16.77 3.49 -14.91
CA LEU A 652 15.47 3.76 -15.52
C LEU A 652 14.62 2.48 -15.65
N MET A 653 15.25 1.37 -16.09
CA MET A 653 14.61 0.06 -16.16
C MET A 653 14.24 -0.48 -14.78
N ALA A 654 15.13 -0.32 -13.80
CA ALA A 654 14.91 -0.74 -12.42
C ALA A 654 13.67 -0.08 -11.81
N GLY A 655 13.57 1.26 -11.90
CA GLY A 655 12.42 2.01 -11.40
C GLY A 655 11.10 1.57 -12.04
N ARG A 656 11.12 1.32 -13.36
CA ARG A 656 9.93 0.84 -14.10
C ARG A 656 9.55 -0.59 -13.71
N TRP A 657 10.52 -1.49 -13.56
CA TRP A 657 10.26 -2.89 -13.18
C TRP A 657 9.86 -3.04 -11.72
N ALA A 658 10.47 -2.28 -10.80
CA ALA A 658 10.07 -2.23 -9.40
C ALA A 658 8.60 -1.79 -9.27
N GLY A 659 8.19 -0.73 -9.97
CA GLY A 659 6.78 -0.28 -9.99
C GLY A 659 5.79 -1.24 -10.66
N GLY A 660 6.27 -2.22 -11.44
CA GLY A 660 5.49 -3.30 -12.03
C GLY A 660 5.43 -4.57 -11.17
N ALA A 661 6.57 -5.00 -10.62
CA ALA A 661 6.74 -6.22 -9.82
C ALA A 661 6.10 -6.09 -8.42
N VAL A 662 6.10 -4.90 -7.83
CA VAL A 662 5.45 -4.62 -6.53
C VAL A 662 3.92 -4.80 -6.61
N ARG A 663 3.31 -4.81 -7.81
CA ARG A 663 1.87 -5.12 -7.96
C ARG A 663 1.55 -6.61 -7.79
N PHE A 664 2.54 -7.50 -7.87
CA PHE A 664 2.36 -8.95 -7.72
C PHE A 664 2.59 -9.46 -6.30
N VAL A 665 3.38 -8.75 -5.48
CA VAL A 665 3.54 -9.04 -4.06
C VAL A 665 2.47 -8.26 -3.28
N PRO A 666 1.60 -8.90 -2.49
CA PRO A 666 0.50 -8.23 -1.78
C PRO A 666 1.04 -7.48 -0.55
N VAL A 667 1.87 -6.47 -0.78
CA VAL A 667 2.31 -5.50 0.23
C VAL A 667 2.06 -4.12 -0.37
N PHE A 668 0.85 -3.61 -0.11
CA PHE A 668 0.41 -2.21 -0.25
C PHE A 668 1.29 -1.29 -1.12
N GLY A 669 1.15 -1.41 -2.45
CA GLY A 669 1.94 -0.64 -3.41
C GLY A 669 1.31 0.72 -3.75
N GLU A 670 1.76 1.78 -3.08
CA GLU A 670 1.84 3.12 -3.65
C GLU A 670 3.23 3.29 -4.27
N HIS A 671 3.34 3.99 -5.40
CA HIS A 671 4.62 4.27 -6.04
C HIS A 671 5.56 5.04 -5.09
N GLY A 672 6.86 4.72 -5.09
CA GLY A 672 7.88 5.35 -4.25
C GLY A 672 8.05 4.72 -2.85
N ALA A 673 7.46 3.55 -2.58
CA ALA A 673 7.57 2.86 -1.31
C ALA A 673 8.96 2.21 -1.08
N LEU A 674 9.28 1.91 0.18
CA LEU A 674 10.56 1.33 0.60
C LEU A 674 10.91 0.02 -0.12
N LEU A 675 9.89 -0.78 -0.50
CA LEU A 675 10.09 -2.04 -1.22
C LEU A 675 10.69 -1.81 -2.62
N GLU A 676 10.24 -0.79 -3.36
CA GLU A 676 10.78 -0.46 -4.68
C GLU A 676 12.26 -0.07 -4.57
N HIS A 677 12.64 0.67 -3.53
CA HIS A 677 14.05 1.00 -3.23
C HIS A 677 14.87 -0.20 -2.78
N GLY A 678 14.29 -1.11 -1.98
CA GLY A 678 14.96 -2.35 -1.59
C GLY A 678 15.32 -3.22 -2.80
N VAL A 679 14.41 -3.29 -3.79
CA VAL A 679 14.66 -3.98 -5.07
C VAL A 679 15.77 -3.29 -5.86
N LEU A 680 15.76 -1.95 -5.96
CA LEU A 680 16.84 -1.19 -6.60
C LEU A 680 18.19 -1.45 -5.88
N ASP A 681 18.21 -1.37 -4.56
CA ASP A 681 19.43 -1.51 -3.78
C ASP A 681 20.04 -2.90 -3.95
N LEU A 682 19.24 -3.95 -3.79
CA LEU A 682 19.67 -5.35 -3.88
C LEU A 682 20.23 -5.70 -5.27
N PHE A 683 19.61 -5.18 -6.34
CA PHE A 683 19.94 -5.59 -7.71
C PHE A 683 20.86 -4.64 -8.45
N PHE A 684 21.00 -3.40 -7.99
CA PHE A 684 21.77 -2.38 -8.69
C PHE A 684 22.86 -1.81 -7.78
N ASN A 685 22.51 -1.21 -6.64
CA ASN A 685 23.48 -0.48 -5.80
C ASN A 685 24.48 -1.41 -5.10
N GLU A 686 24.00 -2.54 -4.57
CA GLU A 686 24.86 -3.52 -3.91
C GLU A 686 25.90 -4.13 -4.89
N PRO A 687 25.54 -4.63 -6.08
CA PRO A 687 26.53 -5.12 -7.06
C PRO A 687 27.57 -4.10 -7.51
N ILE A 688 27.18 -2.84 -7.80
CA ILE A 688 28.14 -1.80 -8.20
C ILE A 688 29.12 -1.53 -7.06
N SER A 689 28.62 -1.43 -5.84
CA SER A 689 29.42 -1.15 -4.66
C SER A 689 30.38 -2.29 -4.33
N ILE A 690 29.97 -3.55 -4.55
CA ILE A 690 30.86 -4.71 -4.43
C ILE A 690 31.99 -4.60 -5.47
N ARG A 691 31.67 -4.30 -6.74
CA ARG A 691 32.66 -4.15 -7.81
C ARG A 691 33.70 -3.07 -7.46
N ARG A 692 33.24 -1.91 -7.00
CA ARG A 692 34.12 -0.82 -6.53
C ARG A 692 35.04 -1.30 -5.41
N ARG A 693 34.50 -1.96 -4.39
CA ARG A 693 35.29 -2.48 -3.26
C ARG A 693 36.31 -3.54 -3.68
N ILE A 694 36.01 -4.36 -4.68
CA ILE A 694 37.00 -5.27 -5.28
C ILE A 694 38.11 -4.48 -5.96
N ALA A 695 37.76 -3.46 -6.76
CA ALA A 695 38.72 -2.62 -7.45
C ALA A 695 39.64 -1.85 -6.48
N GLU A 696 39.10 -1.45 -5.32
CA GLU A 696 39.84 -0.78 -4.24
C GLU A 696 40.54 -1.77 -3.27
N GLY A 697 40.48 -3.08 -3.51
CA GLY A 697 41.07 -4.11 -2.63
C GLY A 697 40.37 -4.32 -1.27
N ARG A 698 39.27 -3.62 -1.01
CA ARG A 698 38.46 -3.71 0.22
C ARG A 698 37.62 -5.00 0.32
N GLU A 699 37.49 -5.75 -0.77
CA GLU A 699 36.78 -7.04 -0.88
C GLU A 699 37.49 -7.95 -1.90
N SER A 700 37.31 -9.27 -1.85
CA SER A 700 37.88 -10.18 -2.86
C SER A 700 36.85 -11.16 -3.40
N VAL A 701 37.02 -11.61 -4.65
CA VAL A 701 36.14 -12.61 -5.29
C VAL A 701 36.08 -13.89 -4.45
N ALA A 702 37.21 -14.35 -3.91
CA ALA A 702 37.26 -15.50 -3.02
C ALA A 702 36.38 -15.33 -1.78
N ARG A 703 36.40 -14.16 -1.12
CA ARG A 703 35.52 -13.86 0.02
C ARG A 703 34.05 -13.87 -0.35
N LEU A 704 33.69 -13.35 -1.53
CA LEU A 704 32.31 -13.39 -2.04
C LEU A 704 31.85 -14.81 -2.33
N VAL A 705 32.72 -15.65 -2.91
CA VAL A 705 32.42 -17.08 -3.15
C VAL A 705 32.18 -17.80 -1.83
N VAL A 706 33.04 -17.60 -0.83
CA VAL A 706 32.85 -18.19 0.51
C VAL A 706 31.54 -17.72 1.14
N LYS A 707 31.22 -16.42 1.06
CA LYS A 707 29.92 -15.89 1.52
C LYS A 707 28.74 -16.55 0.81
N GLY A 708 28.83 -16.73 -0.50
CA GLY A 708 27.81 -17.42 -1.30
C GLY A 708 27.64 -18.88 -0.88
N LEU A 709 28.74 -19.61 -0.68
CA LEU A 709 28.73 -20.99 -0.21
C LEU A 709 28.11 -21.13 1.19
N LEU A 710 28.44 -20.22 2.10
CA LEU A 710 27.85 -20.19 3.45
C LEU A 710 26.36 -19.85 3.43
N ALA A 711 25.91 -18.96 2.54
CA ALA A 711 24.49 -18.67 2.37
C ALA A 711 23.72 -19.88 1.79
N VAL A 712 24.32 -20.60 0.83
CA VAL A 712 23.77 -21.85 0.28
C VAL A 712 23.72 -22.94 1.35
N LEU A 713 24.79 -23.08 2.15
CA LEU A 713 24.84 -24.01 3.27
C LEU A 713 23.74 -23.71 4.29
N TRP A 714 23.59 -22.43 4.68
CA TRP A 714 22.52 -22.02 5.58
C TRP A 714 21.12 -22.36 5.05
N LEU A 715 20.81 -21.97 3.81
CA LEU A 715 19.52 -22.25 3.17
C LEU A 715 19.27 -23.75 3.05
N GLY A 716 20.26 -24.51 2.58
CA GLY A 716 20.17 -25.96 2.40
C GLY A 716 19.96 -26.69 3.73
N SER A 717 20.74 -26.34 4.76
CA SER A 717 20.62 -26.92 6.09
C SER A 717 19.30 -26.55 6.78
N THR A 718 18.81 -25.32 6.61
CA THR A 718 17.50 -24.90 7.13
C THR A 718 16.35 -25.64 6.43
N ALA A 719 16.38 -25.74 5.11
CA ALA A 719 15.38 -26.48 4.34
C ALA A 719 15.39 -27.97 4.69
N ALA A 720 16.58 -28.57 4.84
CA ALA A 720 16.72 -29.96 5.28
C ALA A 720 16.13 -30.18 6.67
N ALA A 721 16.41 -29.30 7.63
CA ALA A 721 15.85 -29.37 8.97
C ALA A 721 14.31 -29.29 8.95
N VAL A 722 13.73 -28.37 8.17
CA VAL A 722 12.26 -28.23 8.02
C VAL A 722 11.64 -29.46 7.35
N VAL A 723 12.24 -29.98 6.28
CA VAL A 723 11.73 -31.17 5.59
C VAL A 723 11.80 -32.39 6.51
N MET A 724 12.89 -32.57 7.24
CA MET A 724 13.02 -33.65 8.23
C MET A 724 11.98 -33.49 9.35
N LEU A 725 11.76 -32.27 9.85
CA LEU A 725 10.75 -31.97 10.86
C LEU A 725 9.32 -32.29 10.39
N VAL A 726 8.98 -31.95 9.15
CA VAL A 726 7.66 -32.24 8.55
C VAL A 726 7.48 -33.74 8.27
N ARG A 727 8.58 -34.47 8.02
CA ARG A 727 8.57 -35.90 7.77
C ARG A 727 8.74 -36.77 9.01
N LEU A 728 8.97 -36.19 10.18
CA LEU A 728 8.93 -36.92 11.45
C LEU A 728 7.53 -37.51 11.62
N LYS A 729 7.43 -38.82 11.41
CA LYS A 729 6.31 -39.64 11.88
C LYS A 729 6.83 -40.48 13.06
N PRO A 730 6.01 -40.70 14.09
CA PRO A 730 6.31 -41.75 15.06
C PRO A 730 6.50 -43.07 14.30
N ALA A 731 7.47 -43.89 14.72
CA ALA A 731 7.60 -45.23 14.15
C ALA A 731 6.29 -46.01 14.38
N GLU A 732 5.83 -46.76 13.37
CA GLU A 732 4.58 -47.51 13.44
C GLU A 732 4.59 -48.42 14.67
N GLY A 733 3.68 -48.15 15.62
CA GLY A 733 3.54 -48.90 16.87
C GLY A 733 4.18 -48.28 18.12
N THR A 734 4.85 -47.13 18.03
CA THR A 734 5.41 -46.43 19.21
C THR A 734 4.93 -44.98 19.29
N GLU A 735 4.29 -44.60 20.41
CA GLU A 735 3.86 -43.22 20.68
C GLU A 735 5.02 -42.28 21.07
N THR A 736 6.26 -42.76 21.09
CA THR A 736 7.42 -41.98 21.55
C THR A 736 8.45 -41.76 20.43
N LEU A 737 8.85 -40.50 20.27
CA LEU A 737 9.98 -40.10 19.44
C LEU A 737 11.28 -40.44 20.16
N VAL A 738 12.17 -41.21 19.50
CA VAL A 738 13.46 -41.58 20.08
C VAL A 738 14.47 -40.44 19.84
N PRO A 739 15.32 -40.07 20.82
CA PRO A 739 16.31 -38.99 20.65
C PRO A 739 17.20 -39.12 19.40
N ARG A 740 17.42 -40.35 18.94
CA ARG A 740 18.17 -40.68 17.71
C ARG A 740 17.54 -40.09 16.44
N ASP A 741 16.22 -39.97 16.38
CA ASP A 741 15.48 -39.44 15.23
C ASP A 741 15.59 -37.91 15.10
N LEU A 742 15.97 -37.24 16.19
CA LEU A 742 16.16 -35.79 16.24
C LEU A 742 17.60 -35.36 15.92
N VAL A 743 18.58 -36.26 16.05
CA VAL A 743 20.01 -36.00 15.75
C VAL A 743 20.23 -35.35 14.37
N PRO A 744 19.66 -35.86 13.25
CA PRO A 744 19.87 -35.24 11.94
C PRO A 744 19.24 -33.84 11.83
N ILE A 745 18.13 -33.58 12.54
CA ILE A 745 17.49 -32.25 12.59
C ILE A 745 18.36 -31.27 13.37
N PHE A 746 18.90 -31.68 14.51
CA PHE A 746 19.82 -30.86 15.30
C PHE A 746 21.14 -30.60 14.56
N ALA A 747 21.68 -31.58 13.85
CA ALA A 747 22.87 -31.40 13.03
C ALA A 747 22.63 -30.42 11.88
N ALA A 748 21.48 -30.51 11.20
CA ALA A 748 21.09 -29.56 10.16
C ALA A 748 20.85 -28.15 10.72
N ALA A 749 20.18 -28.02 11.87
CA ALA A 749 20.01 -26.73 12.53
C ALA A 749 21.34 -26.12 13.00
N ALA A 750 22.25 -26.93 13.55
CA ALA A 750 23.58 -26.49 13.96
C ALA A 750 24.42 -26.04 12.76
N ALA A 751 24.39 -26.78 11.65
CA ALA A 751 25.04 -26.38 10.40
C ALA A 751 24.50 -25.04 9.86
N ALA A 752 23.18 -24.82 9.94
CA ALA A 752 22.57 -23.56 9.57
C ALA A 752 23.06 -22.39 10.47
N VAL A 753 23.13 -22.59 11.79
CA VAL A 753 23.61 -21.59 12.75
C VAL A 753 25.10 -21.28 12.53
N LEU A 754 25.94 -22.31 12.36
CA LEU A 754 27.37 -22.14 12.12
C LEU A 754 27.64 -21.44 10.78
N ALA A 755 26.88 -21.76 9.73
CA ALA A 755 26.98 -21.10 8.43
C ALA A 755 26.64 -19.60 8.53
N VAL A 756 25.60 -19.24 9.30
CA VAL A 756 25.24 -17.83 9.56
C VAL A 756 26.30 -17.12 10.39
N ALA A 757 26.84 -17.76 11.43
CA ALA A 757 27.90 -17.18 12.26
C ALA A 757 29.18 -16.93 11.46
N ALA A 758 29.61 -17.91 10.65
CA ALA A 758 30.74 -17.76 9.75
C ALA A 758 30.50 -16.70 8.67
N TRP A 759 29.29 -16.62 8.11
CA TRP A 759 28.91 -15.59 7.15
C TRP A 759 28.95 -14.18 7.78
N ALA A 760 28.46 -14.05 9.01
CA ALA A 760 28.48 -12.80 9.77
C ALA A 760 29.91 -12.34 10.11
N ALA A 761 30.82 -13.27 10.41
CA ALA A 761 32.23 -12.97 10.65
C ALA A 761 32.96 -12.47 9.39
N LEU A 762 32.52 -12.91 8.20
CA LEU A 762 33.08 -12.51 6.91
C LEU A 762 32.44 -11.24 6.33
N ALA A 763 31.28 -10.82 6.83
CA ALA A 763 30.59 -9.61 6.36
C ALA A 763 31.35 -8.34 6.82
N PRO A 764 31.78 -7.46 5.91
CA PRO A 764 32.58 -6.29 6.28
C PRO A 764 31.77 -5.35 7.16
N ARG A 765 32.16 -5.15 8.44
CA ARG A 765 31.64 -4.14 9.39
C ARG A 765 30.24 -3.61 9.05
N PHE A 766 29.26 -4.50 8.86
CA PHE A 766 27.90 -4.08 8.57
C PHE A 766 27.23 -3.77 9.91
N ALA A 767 27.27 -2.50 10.33
CA ALA A 767 26.57 -2.04 11.52
C ALA A 767 25.06 -2.39 11.50
N ARG A 768 24.46 -2.49 10.30
CA ARG A 768 23.05 -2.93 10.14
C ARG A 768 22.86 -4.44 10.21
N VAL A 769 23.74 -5.27 9.60
CA VAL A 769 23.64 -6.74 9.70
C VAL A 769 23.92 -7.21 11.13
N ARG A 770 24.87 -6.57 11.84
CA ARG A 770 25.11 -6.80 13.28
C ARG A 770 23.91 -6.46 14.17
N ARG A 771 22.94 -5.69 13.67
CA ARG A 771 21.70 -5.33 14.40
C ARG A 771 20.57 -6.36 14.23
N TRP A 772 20.64 -7.24 13.22
CA TRP A 772 19.56 -8.19 12.89
C TRP A 772 20.04 -9.64 12.66
N TRP A 773 21.34 -9.93 12.62
CA TRP A 773 21.88 -11.31 12.51
C TRP A 773 21.42 -12.24 13.64
N TRP A 774 21.07 -11.66 14.79
CA TRP A 774 20.50 -12.42 15.89
C TRP A 774 19.09 -12.91 15.57
N LEU A 775 18.30 -12.30 14.66
CA LEU A 775 16.95 -12.80 14.34
C LEU A 775 16.98 -14.19 13.69
N PRO A 776 17.75 -14.46 12.62
CA PRO A 776 17.87 -15.80 12.07
C PRO A 776 18.37 -16.80 13.11
N ALA A 777 19.35 -16.42 13.94
CA ALA A 777 19.82 -17.25 15.04
C ALA A 777 18.74 -17.49 16.11
N LEU A 778 17.92 -16.49 16.45
CA LEU A 778 16.81 -16.59 17.39
C LEU A 778 15.64 -17.37 16.82
N VAL A 779 15.38 -17.31 15.51
CA VAL A 779 14.37 -18.15 14.83
C VAL A 779 14.84 -19.60 14.82
N SER A 780 16.11 -19.86 14.53
CA SER A 780 16.69 -21.21 14.61
C SER A 780 16.72 -21.74 16.06
N LEU A 781 17.08 -20.90 17.03
CA LEU A 781 17.06 -21.25 18.46
C LEU A 781 15.63 -21.40 18.99
N ALA A 782 14.68 -20.57 18.58
CA ALA A 782 13.28 -20.68 18.97
C ALA A 782 12.64 -21.92 18.35
N ALA A 783 12.96 -22.25 17.09
CA ALA A 783 12.56 -23.52 16.49
C ALA A 783 13.10 -24.69 17.31
N ALA A 784 14.41 -24.72 17.58
CA ALA A 784 15.04 -25.76 18.40
C ALA A 784 14.48 -25.84 19.83
N ALA A 785 14.21 -24.70 20.47
CA ALA A 785 13.65 -24.62 21.82
C ALA A 785 12.16 -25.03 21.85
N THR A 786 11.39 -24.71 20.80
CA THR A 786 10.00 -25.16 20.68
C THR A 786 9.96 -26.68 20.48
N THR A 787 10.88 -27.24 19.69
CA THR A 787 11.05 -28.69 19.55
C THR A 787 11.46 -29.34 20.88
N ALA A 788 12.38 -28.73 21.63
CA ALA A 788 12.79 -29.22 22.96
C ALA A 788 11.67 -29.11 24.01
N ALA A 789 10.88 -28.04 24.00
CA ALA A 789 9.76 -27.84 24.92
C ALA A 789 8.56 -28.76 24.62
N LEU A 790 8.27 -29.01 23.34
CA LEU A 790 7.32 -30.04 22.92
C LEU A 790 7.76 -31.43 23.41
N HIS A 791 9.07 -31.71 23.37
CA HIS A 791 9.63 -32.95 23.90
C HIS A 791 9.57 -33.02 25.44
N TRP A 792 9.89 -31.93 26.14
CA TRP A 792 9.83 -31.85 27.60
C TRP A 792 8.40 -32.02 28.14
N ASN A 793 7.40 -31.42 27.48
CA ASN A 793 6.00 -31.63 27.83
C ASN A 793 5.54 -33.07 27.55
N LEU A 794 5.98 -33.69 26.44
CA LEU A 794 5.70 -35.10 26.16
C LEU A 794 6.28 -36.03 27.22
N VAL A 795 7.54 -35.81 27.62
CA VAL A 795 8.24 -36.59 28.66
C VAL A 795 7.58 -36.40 30.03
N ARG A 796 7.05 -35.20 30.32
CA ARG A 796 6.36 -34.90 31.59
C ARG A 796 4.93 -35.44 31.66
N THR A 797 4.28 -35.72 30.54
CA THR A 797 2.99 -36.47 30.50
C THR A 797 3.15 -37.99 30.54
N LEU A 798 4.39 -38.49 30.41
CA LEU A 798 4.72 -39.93 30.44
C LEU A 798 5.39 -40.36 31.76
N TRP A 799 5.63 -39.42 32.67
CA TRP A 799 5.88 -39.62 34.10
C TRP A 799 4.63 -39.22 34.87
#